data_AF-A0A8T5TPP7-F1
#
_entry.id   AF-A0A8T5TPP7-F1
#
_cell.length_a   1.000
_cell.length_b   1.000
_cell.length_c   1.000
_cell.angle_alpha   90.00
_cell.angle_beta   90.00
_cell.angle_gamma   90.00
#
_symmetry.space_group_name_H-M   'P 1'
#
loop_
_entity.id
_entity.type
_entity.pdbx_description
1 polymer ?
#
loop_
_entity_poly.entity_id
_entity_poly.type
_entity_poly.pdbx_seq_one_letter_code
_entity_poly.pdbx_strand_id
1 'polypeptide(L)'
;MEKNQLDHYISYGKYQEALEILNLIQRDGILSDDEYLKKLYVQIFICLDNGEFHKGRELADKMIEESRKRGNILMEIDALIGMIENNSSLTMFNEAFELIDKAQILLKKIDDKLIKQMKKRQAYIFFLKGKIYRDLHDIVKAIELFKKSYELRKEINDRFGMIWSLSNLGVSSTTIGDFKVAEKSLKRSISIAKDLDAWVGIVWNLIHFGWVKYHLRDLNTAISSAKECFSICKSKNMVSPMSHCYDLLGHCSLVKGNLKESLSYFEKSLNIKLEKGQYNLLPYSYYYIGVVFSQKGEFKQSLEYFNKILEIKNVEIGKMFKPMYLNALGKVYGELGKFKLANQYLLEALDILKKNKTTHFKFLNFNLSSTKILHNLIILSVNNNDVEKLNFYLDKLYQKSLENPNIKQIDQLYRLDKGIILKLSNFLMDKIEAEEIFNEIIEEQLVDHDIVVEAMKNLCELYIYELELTGEEQILQEIEELSTRLLKIAESEHLYDLLAETFFFKAKISLLNLDIKNARLLLIKAQNTASEHELKRLANKISNEHDSLLMKLDDWEKKIEKNISLKERLHDSKLEFLISKKPNSNSNEIKNKSDIPVYFIIISTINAECIYNRAFGDIKIDDGSLIAGYISAINIFGKEAFSSKGSIDRIKHGDYITILQLQKEYLFGYVFKGYSYSAISKLNEFIKSLSQLNYNFDNLILDYEKNLKLPEEIHTTIENLADKIFLSSKII
;
A
#
# COMPACT_ATOMS: atom_id res chain seq x y z
N MET A 1 -50.93 6.70 10.81
CA MET A 1 -49.53 6.85 11.29
C MET A 1 -48.57 6.05 10.41
N GLU A 2 -48.94 4.84 10.01
CA GLU A 2 -48.16 3.94 9.12
C GLU A 2 -47.90 4.51 7.70
N LYS A 3 -48.86 5.22 7.09
CA LYS A 3 -48.70 5.76 5.72
C LYS A 3 -47.59 6.83 5.58
N ASN A 4 -47.46 7.71 6.58
CA ASN A 4 -46.37 8.71 6.61
C ASN A 4 -45.00 8.05 6.87
N GLN A 5 -44.98 6.91 7.56
CA GLN A 5 -43.75 6.12 7.77
C GLN A 5 -43.35 5.35 6.51
N LEU A 6 -44.31 4.84 5.74
CA LEU A 6 -44.06 4.15 4.47
C LEU A 6 -43.37 5.06 3.44
N ASP A 7 -43.95 6.22 3.15
CA ASP A 7 -43.38 7.16 2.18
C ASP A 7 -42.02 7.70 2.66
N HIS A 8 -41.86 7.87 3.98
CA HIS A 8 -40.58 8.18 4.59
C HIS A 8 -39.55 7.07 4.32
N TYR A 9 -39.83 5.81 4.65
CA TYR A 9 -38.90 4.70 4.41
C TYR A 9 -38.51 4.53 2.94
N ILE A 10 -39.47 4.60 2.02
CA ILE A 10 -39.19 4.56 0.58
C ILE A 10 -38.28 5.73 0.18
N SER A 11 -38.54 6.94 0.67
CA SER A 11 -37.74 8.13 0.31
C SER A 11 -36.30 8.11 0.85
N TYR A 12 -36.05 7.35 1.92
CA TYR A 12 -34.72 7.16 2.52
C TYR A 12 -34.06 5.83 2.13
N GLY A 13 -34.65 5.07 1.19
CA GLY A 13 -34.10 3.80 0.71
C GLY A 13 -34.17 2.65 1.72
N LYS A 14 -35.03 2.74 2.74
CA LYS A 14 -35.30 1.69 3.73
C LYS A 14 -36.34 0.70 3.19
N TYR A 15 -35.96 -0.01 2.12
CA TYR A 15 -36.89 -0.81 1.33
C TYR A 15 -37.42 -2.03 2.09
N GLN A 16 -36.60 -2.66 2.93
CA GLN A 16 -37.03 -3.82 3.71
C GLN A 16 -38.13 -3.43 4.71
N GLU A 17 -37.93 -2.35 5.45
CA GLU A 17 -38.91 -1.82 6.41
C GLU A 17 -40.17 -1.31 5.71
N ALA A 18 -40.03 -0.72 4.52
CA ALA A 18 -41.18 -0.36 3.68
C ALA A 18 -41.98 -1.59 3.22
N LEU A 19 -41.29 -2.69 2.87
CA LEU A 19 -41.94 -3.93 2.45
C LEU A 19 -42.69 -4.59 3.60
N GLU A 20 -42.14 -4.56 4.81
CA GLU A 20 -42.80 -5.06 6.03
C GLU A 20 -44.12 -4.33 6.28
N ILE A 21 -44.13 -3.00 6.21
CA ILE A 21 -45.36 -2.20 6.34
C ILE A 21 -46.37 -2.58 5.26
N LEU A 22 -45.94 -2.68 4.00
CA LEU A 22 -46.83 -3.04 2.89
C LEU A 22 -47.40 -4.47 3.01
N ASN A 23 -46.64 -5.41 3.56
CA ASN A 23 -47.11 -6.75 3.87
C ASN A 23 -48.14 -6.77 5.00
N LEU A 24 -47.97 -5.93 6.02
CA LEU A 24 -48.95 -5.77 7.10
C LEU A 24 -50.26 -5.20 6.56
N ILE A 25 -50.19 -4.12 5.78
CA ILE A 25 -51.38 -3.53 5.13
C ILE A 25 -52.10 -4.56 4.27
N GLN A 26 -51.36 -5.38 3.49
CA GLN A 26 -51.95 -6.43 2.66
C GLN A 26 -52.56 -7.58 3.48
N ARG A 27 -52.02 -7.86 4.67
CA ARG A 27 -52.58 -8.87 5.57
C ARG A 27 -53.90 -8.40 6.14
N ASP A 28 -54.01 -7.11 6.44
CA ASP A 28 -55.18 -6.50 7.06
C ASP A 28 -56.25 -6.05 6.04
N GLY A 29 -55.94 -6.07 4.74
CA GLY A 29 -56.87 -5.73 3.66
C GLY A 29 -56.27 -5.79 2.25
N ILE A 30 -57.05 -5.37 1.24
CA ILE A 30 -56.56 -5.28 -0.14
C ILE A 30 -55.75 -3.98 -0.28
N LEU A 31 -54.53 -4.08 -0.81
CA LEU A 31 -53.71 -2.91 -1.12
C LEU A 31 -54.44 -2.00 -2.10
N SER A 32 -54.42 -0.69 -1.85
CA SER A 32 -54.82 0.27 -2.87
C SER A 32 -53.90 0.19 -4.09
N ASP A 33 -54.36 0.70 -5.23
CA ASP A 33 -53.58 0.73 -6.47
C ASP A 33 -52.20 1.39 -6.30
N ASP A 34 -52.10 2.46 -5.52
CA ASP A 34 -50.83 3.15 -5.21
C ASP A 34 -49.93 2.30 -4.31
N GLU A 35 -50.49 1.63 -3.30
CA GLU A 35 -49.72 0.76 -2.39
C GLU A 35 -49.24 -0.51 -3.09
N TYR A 36 -50.01 -1.05 -4.02
CA TYR A 36 -49.59 -2.16 -4.87
C TYR A 36 -48.39 -1.79 -5.75
N LEU A 37 -48.44 -0.62 -6.41
CA LEU A 37 -47.32 -0.12 -7.22
C LEU A 37 -46.09 0.20 -6.35
N LYS A 38 -46.28 0.80 -5.16
CA LYS A 38 -45.19 1.01 -4.19
C LYS A 38 -44.57 -0.30 -3.72
N LYS A 39 -45.35 -1.36 -3.56
CA LYS A 39 -44.85 -2.70 -3.22
C LYS A 39 -43.98 -3.26 -4.33
N LEU A 40 -44.40 -3.17 -5.59
CA LEU A 40 -43.56 -3.56 -6.72
C LEU A 40 -42.27 -2.73 -6.77
N TYR A 41 -42.37 -1.41 -6.61
CA TYR A 41 -41.20 -0.51 -6.55
C TYR A 41 -40.19 -0.96 -5.48
N VAL A 42 -40.65 -1.16 -4.24
CA VAL A 42 -39.81 -1.61 -3.13
C VAL A 42 -39.16 -2.97 -3.43
N GLN A 43 -39.90 -3.92 -4.02
CA GLN A 43 -39.36 -5.23 -4.39
C GLN A 43 -38.28 -5.14 -5.48
N ILE A 44 -38.42 -4.25 -6.46
CA ILE A 44 -37.40 -4.01 -7.50
C ILE A 44 -36.07 -3.59 -6.85
N PHE A 45 -36.11 -2.67 -5.88
CA PHE A 45 -34.90 -2.20 -5.20
C PHE A 45 -34.32 -3.22 -4.22
N ILE A 46 -35.14 -4.06 -3.58
CA ILE A 46 -34.63 -5.20 -2.81
C ILE A 46 -33.92 -6.22 -3.73
N CYS A 47 -34.47 -6.49 -4.92
CA CYS A 47 -33.78 -7.33 -5.90
C CYS A 47 -32.45 -6.70 -6.34
N LEU A 48 -32.39 -5.38 -6.52
CA LEU A 48 -31.14 -4.66 -6.78
C LEU A 48 -30.11 -4.85 -5.66
N ASP A 49 -30.53 -4.67 -4.40
CA ASP A 49 -29.66 -4.81 -3.23
C ASP A 49 -29.14 -6.25 -3.06
N ASN A 50 -29.94 -7.25 -3.44
CA ASN A 50 -29.58 -8.66 -3.41
C ASN A 50 -28.82 -9.16 -4.65
N GLY A 51 -28.65 -8.32 -5.68
CA GLY A 51 -28.02 -8.71 -6.95
C GLY A 51 -28.90 -9.59 -7.85
N GLU A 52 -30.21 -9.69 -7.58
CA GLU A 52 -31.20 -10.45 -8.35
C GLU A 52 -31.69 -9.64 -9.58
N PHE A 53 -30.77 -9.15 -10.42
CA PHE A 53 -31.09 -8.13 -11.42
C PHE A 53 -32.13 -8.56 -12.47
N HIS A 54 -32.11 -9.83 -12.90
CA HIS A 54 -33.11 -10.35 -13.85
C HIS A 54 -34.53 -10.34 -13.27
N LYS A 55 -34.69 -10.75 -12.01
CA LYS A 55 -35.97 -10.69 -11.31
C LYS A 55 -36.41 -9.25 -11.04
N GLY A 56 -35.45 -8.37 -10.73
CA GLY A 56 -35.69 -6.93 -10.65
C GLY A 56 -36.25 -6.35 -11.95
N ARG A 57 -35.76 -6.80 -13.11
CA ARG A 57 -36.32 -6.42 -14.43
C ARG A 57 -37.74 -6.93 -14.63
N GLU A 58 -38.01 -8.21 -14.36
CA GLU A 58 -39.36 -8.78 -14.51
C GLU A 58 -40.39 -8.03 -13.65
N LEU A 59 -40.01 -7.66 -12.42
CA LEU A 59 -40.84 -6.85 -11.55
C LEU A 59 -41.03 -5.42 -12.07
N ALA A 60 -39.99 -4.81 -12.65
CA ALA A 60 -40.07 -3.49 -13.27
C ALA A 60 -40.97 -3.49 -14.51
N ASP A 61 -40.86 -4.50 -15.38
CA ASP A 61 -41.73 -4.67 -16.55
C ASP A 61 -43.19 -4.81 -16.13
N LYS A 62 -43.46 -5.64 -15.11
CA LYS A 62 -44.80 -5.76 -14.52
C LYS A 62 -45.30 -4.42 -13.98
N MET A 63 -44.46 -3.67 -13.26
CA MET A 63 -44.85 -2.37 -12.71
C MET A 63 -45.12 -1.33 -13.82
N ILE A 64 -44.40 -1.38 -14.94
CA ILE A 64 -44.66 -0.53 -16.12
C ILE A 64 -46.05 -0.81 -16.69
N GLU A 65 -46.39 -2.08 -16.93
CA GLU A 65 -47.71 -2.47 -17.45
C GLU A 65 -48.84 -2.05 -16.52
N GLU A 66 -48.69 -2.32 -15.23
CA GLU A 66 -49.68 -1.99 -14.21
C GLU A 66 -49.85 -0.48 -14.02
N SER A 67 -48.78 0.30 -14.13
CA SER A 67 -48.85 1.77 -14.09
C SER A 67 -49.56 2.36 -15.30
N ARG A 68 -49.34 1.80 -16.50
CA ARG A 68 -50.02 2.19 -17.74
C ARG A 68 -51.51 1.93 -17.70
N LYS A 69 -51.93 0.74 -17.24
CA LYS A 69 -53.35 0.38 -17.09
C LYS A 69 -54.10 1.38 -16.20
N ARG A 70 -53.40 1.94 -15.21
CA ARG A 70 -53.96 2.89 -14.23
C ARG A 70 -53.75 4.36 -14.60
N GLY A 71 -53.07 4.66 -15.71
CA GLY A 71 -52.75 6.03 -16.12
C GLY A 71 -51.80 6.79 -15.17
N ASN A 72 -51.02 6.07 -14.34
CA ASN A 72 -50.12 6.69 -13.36
C ASN A 72 -48.73 6.91 -13.96
N ILE A 73 -48.54 8.04 -14.64
CA ILE A 73 -47.29 8.40 -15.33
C ILE A 73 -46.10 8.47 -14.36
N LEU A 74 -46.31 8.92 -13.12
CA LEU A 74 -45.24 9.03 -12.12
C LEU A 74 -44.68 7.65 -11.73
N MET A 75 -45.58 6.68 -11.51
CA MET A 75 -45.18 5.30 -11.20
C MET A 75 -44.59 4.58 -12.41
N GLU A 76 -45.06 4.88 -13.63
CA GLU A 76 -44.42 4.37 -14.85
C GLU A 76 -42.97 4.84 -14.95
N ILE A 77 -42.68 6.10 -14.65
CA ILE A 77 -41.31 6.63 -14.62
C ILE A 77 -40.49 5.98 -13.50
N ASP A 78 -41.06 5.79 -12.32
CA ASP A 78 -40.36 5.13 -11.20
C ASP A 78 -40.02 3.66 -11.53
N ALA A 79 -40.91 2.97 -12.26
CA ALA A 79 -40.66 1.63 -12.77
C ALA A 79 -39.56 1.62 -13.84
N LEU A 80 -39.56 2.59 -14.77
CA LEU A 80 -38.49 2.76 -15.75
C LEU A 80 -37.14 3.03 -15.06
N ILE A 81 -37.11 3.85 -14.01
CA ILE A 81 -35.90 4.10 -13.20
C ILE A 81 -35.38 2.79 -12.61
N GLY A 82 -36.24 1.97 -12.01
CA GLY A 82 -35.88 0.65 -11.51
C GLY A 82 -35.33 -0.27 -12.62
N MET A 83 -35.94 -0.25 -13.81
CA MET A 83 -35.48 -1.03 -14.96
C MET A 83 -34.12 -0.55 -15.49
N ILE A 84 -33.90 0.76 -15.59
CA ILE A 84 -32.63 1.37 -15.99
C ILE A 84 -31.51 0.90 -15.06
N GLU A 85 -31.74 0.90 -13.75
CA GLU A 85 -30.72 0.53 -12.78
C GLU A 85 -30.37 -0.96 -12.85
N ASN A 86 -31.37 -1.84 -13.02
CA ASN A 86 -31.13 -3.28 -13.22
C ASN A 86 -30.37 -3.56 -14.54
N ASN A 87 -30.75 -2.90 -15.63
CA ASN A 87 -30.06 -3.01 -16.91
C ASN A 87 -28.62 -2.49 -16.83
N SER A 88 -28.39 -1.38 -16.13
CA SER A 88 -27.04 -0.86 -15.88
C SER A 88 -26.19 -1.86 -15.09
N SER A 89 -26.74 -2.53 -14.08
CA SER A 89 -26.03 -3.55 -13.30
C SER A 89 -25.70 -4.81 -14.12
N LEU A 90 -26.50 -5.11 -15.14
CA LEU A 90 -26.26 -6.18 -16.12
C LEU A 90 -25.40 -5.73 -17.31
N THR A 91 -24.80 -4.54 -17.26
CA THR A 91 -23.99 -3.92 -18.34
C THR A 91 -24.73 -3.74 -19.67
N MET A 92 -26.07 -3.75 -19.65
CA MET A 92 -26.96 -3.55 -20.81
C MET A 92 -27.19 -2.06 -21.06
N PHE A 93 -26.10 -1.32 -21.31
CA PHE A 93 -26.11 0.15 -21.34
C PHE A 93 -26.95 0.75 -22.47
N ASN A 94 -27.01 0.10 -23.64
CA ASN A 94 -27.82 0.58 -24.77
C ASN A 94 -29.31 0.59 -24.41
N GLU A 95 -29.80 -0.51 -23.84
CA GLU A 95 -31.18 -0.63 -23.37
C GLU A 95 -31.47 0.38 -22.25
N ALA A 96 -30.50 0.59 -21.34
CA ALA A 96 -30.62 1.60 -20.30
C ALA A 96 -30.77 3.02 -20.88
N PHE A 97 -30.03 3.37 -21.95
CA PHE A 97 -30.19 4.66 -22.62
C PHE A 97 -31.53 4.81 -23.33
N GLU A 98 -32.03 3.77 -24.00
CA GLU A 98 -33.37 3.80 -24.60
C GLU A 98 -34.47 4.00 -23.55
N LEU A 99 -34.35 3.35 -22.40
CA LEU A 99 -35.27 3.53 -21.27
C LEU A 99 -35.18 4.93 -20.67
N ILE A 100 -33.97 5.51 -20.58
CA ILE A 100 -33.77 6.91 -20.18
C ILE A 100 -34.52 7.85 -21.14
N ASP A 101 -34.42 7.65 -22.45
CA ASP A 101 -35.09 8.48 -23.44
C ASP A 101 -36.62 8.36 -23.33
N LYS A 102 -37.14 7.14 -23.12
CA LYS A 102 -38.57 6.90 -22.83
C LYS A 102 -39.02 7.65 -21.57
N ALA A 103 -38.26 7.56 -20.48
CA ALA A 103 -38.57 8.24 -19.23
C ALA A 103 -38.56 9.77 -19.40
N GLN A 104 -37.63 10.32 -20.19
CA GLN A 104 -37.58 11.75 -20.51
C GLN A 104 -38.79 12.23 -21.33
N ILE A 105 -39.29 11.41 -22.26
CA ILE A 105 -40.51 11.71 -23.00
C ILE A 105 -41.71 11.75 -22.05
N LEU A 106 -41.81 10.81 -21.11
CA LEU A 106 -42.89 10.79 -20.12
C LEU A 106 -42.82 11.98 -19.15
N LEU A 107 -41.62 12.39 -18.74
CA LEU A 107 -41.45 13.57 -17.88
C LEU A 107 -42.05 14.83 -18.50
N LYS A 108 -41.94 15.01 -19.83
CA LYS A 108 -42.53 16.16 -20.56
C LYS A 108 -44.07 16.16 -20.57
N LYS A 109 -44.71 15.03 -20.23
CA LYS A 109 -46.17 14.91 -20.17
C LYS A 109 -46.75 15.17 -18.77
N ILE A 110 -45.89 15.41 -17.76
CA ILE A 110 -46.34 15.69 -16.40
C ILE A 110 -46.85 17.13 -16.31
N ASP A 111 -48.01 17.31 -15.69
CA ASP A 111 -48.62 18.61 -15.40
C ASP A 111 -47.70 19.48 -14.51
N ASP A 112 -47.63 20.78 -14.80
CA ASP A 112 -46.88 21.78 -14.03
C ASP A 112 -47.23 21.78 -12.53
N LYS A 113 -48.45 21.37 -12.15
CA LYS A 113 -48.84 21.19 -10.74
C LYS A 113 -47.99 20.16 -10.00
N LEU A 114 -47.36 19.23 -10.73
CA LEU A 114 -46.49 18.17 -10.20
C LEU A 114 -45.00 18.44 -10.50
N ILE A 115 -44.62 19.70 -10.75
CA ILE A 115 -43.25 20.08 -11.14
C ILE A 115 -42.18 19.62 -10.14
N LYS A 116 -42.49 19.60 -8.84
CA LYS A 116 -41.57 19.10 -7.80
C LYS A 116 -41.32 17.60 -7.94
N GLN A 117 -42.38 16.82 -8.17
CA GLN A 117 -42.33 15.37 -8.39
C GLN A 117 -41.62 15.03 -9.70
N MET A 118 -41.84 15.82 -10.75
CA MET A 118 -41.14 15.72 -12.03
C MET A 118 -39.63 15.98 -11.85
N LYS A 119 -39.24 17.10 -11.24
CA LYS A 119 -37.84 17.47 -11.01
C LYS A 119 -37.09 16.43 -10.17
N LYS A 120 -37.74 15.82 -9.18
CA LYS A 120 -37.16 14.71 -8.39
C LYS A 120 -36.76 13.53 -9.27
N ARG A 121 -37.63 13.10 -10.18
CA ARG A 121 -37.39 11.98 -11.11
C ARG A 121 -36.38 12.36 -12.19
N GLN A 122 -36.46 13.58 -12.72
CA GLN A 122 -35.48 14.10 -13.67
C GLN A 122 -34.06 14.12 -13.08
N ALA A 123 -33.92 14.55 -11.82
CA ALA A 123 -32.63 14.51 -11.14
C ALA A 123 -32.14 13.06 -10.95
N TYR A 124 -33.03 12.11 -10.65
CA TYR A 124 -32.65 10.70 -10.54
C TYR A 124 -32.21 10.11 -11.89
N ILE A 125 -32.88 10.47 -12.99
CA ILE A 125 -32.46 10.06 -14.33
C ILE A 125 -31.09 10.65 -14.69
N PHE A 126 -30.82 11.92 -14.36
CA PHE A 126 -29.46 12.47 -14.54
C PHE A 126 -28.43 11.74 -13.70
N PHE A 127 -28.75 11.38 -12.47
CA PHE A 127 -27.89 10.58 -11.61
C PHE A 127 -27.59 9.20 -12.22
N LEU A 128 -28.60 8.46 -12.67
CA LEU A 128 -28.43 7.15 -13.30
C LEU A 128 -27.64 7.24 -14.61
N LYS A 129 -27.95 8.24 -15.45
CA LYS A 129 -27.18 8.52 -16.66
C LYS A 129 -25.71 8.82 -16.33
N GLY A 130 -25.45 9.57 -15.25
CA GLY A 130 -24.10 9.84 -14.75
C GLY A 130 -23.38 8.58 -14.27
N LYS A 131 -24.07 7.67 -13.56
CA LYS A 131 -23.55 6.35 -13.14
C LYS A 131 -23.16 5.53 -14.37
N ILE A 132 -24.04 5.42 -15.36
CA ILE A 132 -23.76 4.73 -16.62
C ILE A 132 -22.55 5.34 -17.33
N TYR A 133 -22.46 6.66 -17.48
CA TYR A 133 -21.27 7.28 -18.08
C TYR A 133 -20.00 7.05 -17.27
N ARG A 134 -20.07 6.98 -15.94
CA ARG A 134 -18.93 6.62 -15.11
C ARG A 134 -18.49 5.18 -15.34
N ASP A 135 -19.43 4.25 -15.47
CA ASP A 135 -19.16 2.83 -15.74
C ASP A 135 -18.65 2.62 -17.17
N LEU A 136 -19.09 3.48 -18.09
CA LEU A 136 -18.52 3.67 -19.44
C LEU A 136 -17.25 4.54 -19.46
N HIS A 137 -16.75 4.91 -18.28
CA HIS A 137 -15.57 5.73 -18.03
C HIS A 137 -15.53 7.11 -18.71
N ASP A 138 -16.64 7.66 -19.21
CA ASP A 138 -16.75 9.07 -19.59
C ASP A 138 -16.97 9.92 -18.32
N ILE A 139 -15.89 10.08 -17.54
CA ILE A 139 -15.95 10.70 -16.21
C ILE A 139 -16.34 12.18 -16.29
N VAL A 140 -15.96 12.88 -17.36
CA VAL A 140 -16.30 14.30 -17.55
C VAL A 140 -17.81 14.47 -17.72
N LYS A 141 -18.44 13.66 -18.59
CA LYS A 141 -19.92 13.67 -18.71
C LYS A 141 -20.60 13.22 -17.43
N ALA A 142 -20.04 12.21 -16.74
CA ALA A 142 -20.57 11.78 -15.45
C ALA A 142 -20.59 12.93 -14.43
N ILE A 143 -19.50 13.70 -14.31
CA ILE A 143 -19.39 14.89 -13.45
C ILE A 143 -20.45 15.93 -13.80
N GLU A 144 -20.63 16.24 -15.09
CA GLU A 144 -21.64 17.19 -15.54
C GLU A 144 -23.06 16.75 -15.14
N LEU A 145 -23.36 15.47 -15.32
CA LEU A 145 -24.67 14.89 -14.98
C LEU A 145 -24.91 14.82 -13.47
N PHE A 146 -23.89 14.49 -12.67
CA PHE A 146 -24.01 14.55 -11.21
C PHE A 146 -24.21 15.97 -10.70
N LYS A 147 -23.57 16.99 -11.33
CA LYS A 147 -23.84 18.41 -11.06
C LYS A 147 -25.28 18.79 -11.40
N LYS A 148 -25.79 18.39 -12.58
CA LYS A 148 -27.19 18.62 -12.98
C LYS A 148 -28.19 17.97 -12.02
N SER A 149 -27.95 16.72 -11.61
CA SER A 149 -28.74 16.04 -10.58
C SER A 149 -28.72 16.82 -9.26
N TYR A 150 -27.53 17.23 -8.82
CA TYR A 150 -27.36 17.95 -7.57
C TYR A 150 -28.11 19.29 -7.54
N GLU A 151 -27.99 20.12 -8.59
CA GLU A 151 -28.67 21.44 -8.64
C GLU A 151 -30.19 21.29 -8.64
N LEU A 152 -30.74 20.33 -9.40
CA LEU A 152 -32.19 20.06 -9.36
C LEU A 152 -32.66 19.60 -7.97
N ARG A 153 -31.91 18.72 -7.31
CA ARG A 153 -32.26 18.26 -5.96
C ARG A 153 -32.18 19.37 -4.93
N LYS A 154 -31.19 20.25 -5.05
CA LYS A 154 -31.05 21.45 -4.23
C LYS A 154 -32.24 22.39 -4.42
N GLU A 155 -32.68 22.62 -5.67
CA GLU A 155 -33.82 23.47 -5.98
C GLU A 155 -35.11 22.99 -5.29
N ILE A 156 -35.35 21.67 -5.30
CA ILE A 156 -36.55 21.08 -4.68
C ILE A 156 -36.37 20.71 -3.18
N ASN A 157 -35.22 21.05 -2.59
CA ASN A 157 -34.82 20.69 -1.23
C ASN A 157 -34.85 19.16 -0.94
N ASP A 158 -34.48 18.34 -1.92
CA ASP A 158 -34.29 16.89 -1.76
C ASP A 158 -32.92 16.60 -1.14
N ARG A 159 -32.82 16.84 0.17
CA ARG A 159 -31.57 16.68 0.93
C ARG A 159 -31.00 15.26 0.86
N PHE A 160 -31.85 14.23 0.91
CA PHE A 160 -31.39 12.84 0.84
C PHE A 160 -30.74 12.53 -0.52
N GLY A 161 -31.38 12.92 -1.62
CA GLY A 161 -30.80 12.71 -2.95
C GLY A 161 -29.55 13.56 -3.24
N MET A 162 -29.39 14.71 -2.56
CA MET A 162 -28.16 15.51 -2.64
C MET A 162 -26.94 14.72 -2.14
N ILE A 163 -27.08 13.87 -1.12
CA ILE A 163 -26.00 13.01 -0.60
C ILE A 163 -25.42 12.15 -1.74
N TRP A 164 -26.27 11.45 -2.48
CA TRP A 164 -25.83 10.56 -3.55
C TRP A 164 -25.22 11.33 -4.73
N SER A 165 -25.80 12.46 -5.11
CA SER A 165 -25.27 13.29 -6.21
C SER A 165 -23.89 13.86 -5.85
N LEU A 166 -23.72 14.38 -4.62
CA LEU A 166 -22.45 14.90 -4.14
C LEU A 166 -21.40 13.80 -3.93
N SER A 167 -21.80 12.64 -3.42
CA SER A 167 -20.92 11.47 -3.24
C SER A 167 -20.32 11.05 -4.58
N ASN A 168 -21.16 10.87 -5.60
CA ASN A 168 -20.72 10.43 -6.92
C ASN A 168 -19.95 11.52 -7.67
N LEU A 169 -20.31 12.80 -7.50
CA LEU A 169 -19.48 13.92 -7.95
C LEU A 169 -18.10 13.86 -7.29
N GLY A 170 -18.04 13.56 -6.00
CA GLY A 170 -16.81 13.38 -5.23
C GLY A 170 -15.92 12.30 -5.82
N VAL A 171 -16.44 11.08 -5.94
CA VAL A 171 -15.75 9.91 -6.50
C VAL A 171 -15.26 10.18 -7.93
N SER A 172 -16.11 10.73 -8.79
CA SER A 172 -15.72 11.05 -10.16
C SER A 172 -14.65 12.15 -10.23
N SER A 173 -14.70 13.14 -9.34
CA SER A 173 -13.67 14.19 -9.25
C SER A 173 -12.33 13.63 -8.77
N THR A 174 -12.34 12.72 -7.79
CA THR A 174 -11.14 11.94 -7.37
C THR A 174 -10.56 11.18 -8.56
N THR A 175 -11.43 10.57 -9.37
CA THR A 175 -11.03 9.77 -10.53
C THR A 175 -10.35 10.61 -11.62
N ILE A 176 -10.53 11.93 -11.67
CA ILE A 176 -9.81 12.81 -12.62
C ILE A 176 -8.68 13.61 -11.94
N GLY A 177 -8.42 13.39 -10.65
CA GLY A 177 -7.40 14.10 -9.89
C GLY A 177 -7.81 15.48 -9.37
N ASP A 178 -9.08 15.89 -9.55
CA ASP A 178 -9.62 17.13 -8.95
C ASP A 178 -10.00 16.88 -7.49
N PHE A 179 -8.98 16.73 -6.64
CA PHE A 179 -9.15 16.44 -5.23
C PHE A 179 -9.83 17.60 -4.47
N LYS A 180 -9.73 18.83 -4.97
CA LYS A 180 -10.38 20.01 -4.35
C LYS A 180 -11.91 19.92 -4.48
N VAL A 181 -12.42 19.64 -5.68
CA VAL A 181 -13.86 19.43 -5.89
C VAL A 181 -14.31 18.15 -5.20
N ALA A 182 -13.49 17.10 -5.22
CA ALA A 182 -13.80 15.84 -4.54
C ALA A 182 -14.01 16.05 -3.04
N GLU A 183 -13.04 16.70 -2.37
CA GLU A 183 -13.07 16.95 -0.94
C GLU A 183 -14.28 17.80 -0.53
N LYS A 184 -14.53 18.89 -1.26
CA LYS A 184 -15.65 19.80 -0.99
C LYS A 184 -17.00 19.08 -1.12
N SER A 185 -17.15 18.26 -2.16
CA SER A 185 -18.40 17.53 -2.42
C SER A 185 -18.65 16.47 -1.35
N LEU A 186 -17.63 15.68 -1.01
CA LEU A 186 -17.72 14.62 0.01
C LEU A 186 -17.97 15.18 1.41
N LYS A 187 -17.27 16.25 1.83
CA LYS A 187 -17.53 16.92 3.12
C LYS A 187 -18.97 17.40 3.24
N ARG A 188 -19.50 18.02 2.18
CA ARG A 188 -20.89 18.49 2.16
C ARG A 188 -21.88 17.32 2.22
N SER A 189 -21.59 16.24 1.49
CA SER A 189 -22.39 15.01 1.53
C SER A 189 -22.43 14.39 2.92
N ILE A 190 -21.27 14.28 3.60
CA ILE A 190 -21.16 13.76 4.98
C ILE A 190 -21.97 14.62 5.95
N SER A 191 -21.87 15.95 5.86
CA SER A 191 -22.63 16.87 6.71
C SER A 191 -24.13 16.66 6.54
N ILE A 192 -24.64 16.62 5.30
CA ILE A 192 -26.06 16.38 5.05
C ILE A 192 -26.48 14.98 5.53
N ALA A 193 -25.63 13.97 5.36
CA ALA A 193 -25.92 12.62 5.81
C ALA A 193 -25.97 12.51 7.34
N LYS A 194 -25.11 13.23 8.07
CA LYS A 194 -25.15 13.33 9.54
C LYS A 194 -26.41 14.03 10.01
N ASP A 195 -26.80 15.15 9.39
CA ASP A 195 -28.03 15.87 9.74
C ASP A 195 -29.32 15.04 9.56
N LEU A 196 -29.28 14.03 8.68
CA LEU A 196 -30.41 13.17 8.35
C LEU A 196 -30.34 11.78 8.99
N ASP A 197 -29.32 11.50 9.81
CA ASP A 197 -29.01 10.16 10.34
C ASP A 197 -28.95 9.08 9.24
N ALA A 198 -28.46 9.46 8.05
CA ALA A 198 -28.35 8.59 6.88
C ALA A 198 -27.04 7.79 6.92
N TRP A 199 -26.98 6.78 7.79
CA TRP A 199 -25.76 6.01 8.10
C TRP A 199 -25.06 5.42 6.87
N VAL A 200 -25.82 4.89 5.89
CA VAL A 200 -25.27 4.37 4.63
C VAL A 200 -24.53 5.47 3.87
N GLY A 201 -25.11 6.67 3.81
CA GLY A 201 -24.48 7.85 3.22
C GLY A 201 -23.21 8.26 3.96
N ILE A 202 -23.24 8.27 5.30
CA ILE A 202 -22.06 8.62 6.12
C ILE A 202 -20.90 7.64 5.84
N VAL A 203 -21.17 6.33 5.92
CA VAL A 203 -20.19 5.25 5.73
C VAL A 203 -19.49 5.35 4.38
N TRP A 204 -20.24 5.38 3.27
CA TRP A 204 -19.62 5.41 1.94
C TRP A 204 -18.87 6.71 1.67
N ASN A 205 -19.40 7.85 2.12
CA ASN A 205 -18.72 9.12 1.92
C ASN A 205 -17.46 9.25 2.79
N LEU A 206 -17.42 8.68 4.00
CA LEU A 206 -16.19 8.63 4.83
C LEU A 206 -15.11 7.79 4.16
N ILE A 207 -15.46 6.63 3.57
CA ILE A 207 -14.51 5.80 2.81
C ILE A 207 -13.96 6.60 1.63
N HIS A 208 -14.82 7.21 0.82
CA HIS A 208 -14.38 7.99 -0.35
C HIS A 208 -13.54 9.21 0.05
N PHE A 209 -13.90 9.89 1.15
CA PHE A 209 -13.13 11.00 1.68
C PHE A 209 -11.75 10.53 2.17
N GLY A 210 -11.70 9.38 2.83
CA GLY A 210 -10.44 8.74 3.23
C GLY A 210 -9.53 8.43 2.04
N TRP A 211 -10.09 7.93 0.92
CA TRP A 211 -9.33 7.74 -0.33
C TRP A 211 -8.81 9.06 -0.92
N VAL A 212 -9.61 10.13 -0.91
CA VAL A 212 -9.13 11.46 -1.33
C VAL A 212 -7.94 11.90 -0.48
N LYS A 213 -8.02 11.70 0.84
CA LYS A 213 -6.93 12.07 1.76
C LYS A 213 -5.69 11.20 1.59
N TYR A 214 -5.86 9.91 1.32
CA TYR A 214 -4.78 9.02 0.93
C TYR A 214 -4.05 9.53 -0.34
N HIS A 215 -4.79 9.91 -1.38
CA HIS A 215 -4.19 10.45 -2.61
C HIS A 215 -3.51 11.81 -2.41
N LEU A 216 -4.00 12.62 -1.46
CA LEU A 216 -3.37 13.87 -1.02
C LEU A 216 -2.22 13.65 -0.02
N ARG A 217 -1.87 12.39 0.29
CA ARG A 217 -0.85 11.98 1.27
C ARG A 217 -1.11 12.45 2.71
N ASP A 218 -2.34 12.87 3.01
CA ASP A 218 -2.83 13.06 4.38
C ASP A 218 -3.27 11.71 4.97
N LEU A 219 -2.29 10.87 5.27
CA LEU A 219 -2.50 9.50 5.76
C LEU A 219 -3.20 9.49 7.12
N ASN A 220 -2.98 10.52 7.96
CA ASN A 220 -3.59 10.61 9.28
C ASN A 220 -5.11 10.82 9.18
N THR A 221 -5.55 11.73 8.31
CA THR A 221 -7.00 11.92 8.07
C THR A 221 -7.60 10.72 7.35
N ALA A 222 -6.88 10.07 6.42
CA ALA A 222 -7.33 8.84 5.77
C ALA A 222 -7.60 7.71 6.79
N ILE A 223 -6.65 7.45 7.69
CA ILE A 223 -6.77 6.47 8.77
C ILE A 223 -7.91 6.84 9.73
N SER A 224 -8.02 8.10 10.12
CA SER A 224 -9.10 8.59 11.00
C SER A 224 -10.48 8.34 10.37
N SER A 225 -10.63 8.66 9.09
CA SER A 225 -11.88 8.46 8.34
C SER A 225 -12.25 6.97 8.25
N ALA A 226 -11.26 6.10 8.00
CA ALA A 226 -11.48 4.64 8.00
C ALA A 226 -11.91 4.12 9.37
N LYS A 227 -11.31 4.61 10.46
CA LYS A 227 -11.65 4.23 11.84
C LYS A 227 -13.05 4.71 12.25
N GLU A 228 -13.41 5.95 11.91
CA GLU A 228 -14.77 6.48 12.13
C GLU A 228 -15.79 5.66 11.35
N CYS A 229 -15.53 5.36 10.07
CA CYS A 229 -16.41 4.53 9.27
C CYS A 229 -16.56 3.11 9.87
N PHE A 230 -15.45 2.51 10.31
CA PHE A 230 -15.47 1.17 10.90
C PHE A 230 -16.29 1.10 12.20
N SER A 231 -16.20 2.11 13.07
CA SER A 231 -16.97 2.14 14.32
C SER A 231 -18.48 2.26 14.05
N ILE A 232 -18.88 3.08 13.08
CA ILE A 232 -20.27 3.20 12.63
C ILE A 232 -20.74 1.86 12.07
N CYS A 233 -19.98 1.25 11.16
CA CYS A 233 -20.31 -0.05 10.58
C CYS A 233 -20.52 -1.12 11.66
N LYS A 234 -19.68 -1.14 12.70
CA LYS A 234 -19.81 -2.09 13.81
C LYS A 234 -21.10 -1.84 14.62
N SER A 235 -21.41 -0.59 14.91
CA SER A 235 -22.64 -0.23 15.65
C SER A 235 -23.93 -0.53 14.88
N LYS A 236 -23.87 -0.51 13.53
CA LYS A 236 -25.02 -0.73 12.65
C LYS A 236 -25.01 -2.12 12.00
N ASN A 237 -24.11 -3.02 12.42
CA ASN A 237 -23.95 -4.37 11.86
C ASN A 237 -23.74 -4.40 10.33
N MET A 238 -23.11 -3.37 9.77
CA MET A 238 -22.81 -3.26 8.34
C MET A 238 -21.45 -3.89 8.03
N VAL A 239 -21.45 -5.20 7.75
CA VAL A 239 -20.19 -5.96 7.56
C VAL A 239 -19.48 -5.63 6.24
N SER A 240 -20.22 -5.48 5.14
CA SER A 240 -19.60 -5.32 3.80
C SER A 240 -18.70 -4.07 3.69
N PRO A 241 -19.11 -2.86 4.14
CA PRO A 241 -18.25 -1.68 4.05
C PRO A 241 -16.98 -1.75 4.91
N MET A 242 -16.92 -2.63 5.93
CA MET A 242 -15.71 -2.81 6.74
C MET A 242 -14.53 -3.32 5.90
N SER A 243 -14.78 -4.10 4.83
CA SER A 243 -13.74 -4.54 3.91
C SER A 243 -13.02 -3.36 3.24
N HIS A 244 -13.78 -2.32 2.84
CA HIS A 244 -13.21 -1.09 2.26
C HIS A 244 -12.45 -0.25 3.28
N CYS A 245 -12.88 -0.23 4.55
CA CYS A 245 -12.09 0.39 5.62
C CYS A 245 -10.74 -0.33 5.77
N TYR A 246 -10.75 -1.67 5.77
CA TYR A 246 -9.52 -2.44 5.84
C TYR A 246 -8.64 -2.26 4.60
N ASP A 247 -9.20 -2.18 3.40
CA ASP A 247 -8.44 -1.85 2.20
C ASP A 247 -7.72 -0.50 2.38
N LEU A 248 -8.44 0.55 2.77
CA LEU A 248 -7.84 1.88 2.97
C LEU A 248 -6.75 1.89 4.06
N LEU A 249 -6.98 1.19 5.18
CA LEU A 249 -5.98 1.03 6.23
C LEU A 249 -4.76 0.25 5.74
N GLY A 250 -4.98 -0.85 5.00
CA GLY A 250 -3.93 -1.66 4.40
C GLY A 250 -3.05 -0.85 3.45
N HIS A 251 -3.65 0.03 2.65
CA HIS A 251 -2.96 0.99 1.79
C HIS A 251 -2.14 2.02 2.56
N CYS A 252 -2.71 2.61 3.60
CA CYS A 252 -1.98 3.57 4.44
C CYS A 252 -0.79 2.89 5.14
N SER A 253 -0.97 1.68 5.67
CA SER A 253 0.11 0.90 6.27
C SER A 253 1.15 0.47 5.23
N LEU A 254 0.75 0.15 4.00
CA LEU A 254 1.66 -0.20 2.90
C LEU A 254 2.57 0.98 2.53
N VAL A 255 1.99 2.17 2.37
CA VAL A 255 2.75 3.40 2.09
C VAL A 255 3.74 3.70 3.19
N LYS A 256 3.34 3.53 4.46
CA LYS A 256 4.25 3.66 5.60
C LYS A 256 5.29 2.54 5.67
N GLY A 257 5.28 1.54 4.80
CA GLY A 257 6.18 0.38 4.93
C GLY A 257 5.90 -0.52 6.13
N ASN A 258 4.76 -0.37 6.81
CA ASN A 258 4.31 -1.30 7.85
C ASN A 258 3.66 -2.54 7.22
N LEU A 259 4.52 -3.40 6.65
CA LEU A 259 4.10 -4.53 5.83
C LEU A 259 3.25 -5.55 6.61
N LYS A 260 3.53 -5.75 7.90
CA LYS A 260 2.79 -6.68 8.76
C LYS A 260 1.34 -6.24 8.98
N GLU A 261 1.12 -4.98 9.34
CA GLU A 261 -0.24 -4.44 9.49
C GLU A 261 -0.95 -4.42 8.15
N SER A 262 -0.26 -4.01 7.09
CA SER A 262 -0.80 -3.98 5.74
C SER A 262 -1.33 -5.34 5.32
N LEU A 263 -0.52 -6.41 5.49
CA LEU A 263 -0.93 -7.79 5.22
C LEU A 263 -2.18 -8.17 6.04
N SER A 264 -2.16 -7.91 7.35
CA SER A 264 -3.29 -8.24 8.22
C SER A 264 -4.59 -7.55 7.80
N TYR A 265 -4.52 -6.30 7.38
CA TYR A 265 -5.69 -5.56 6.89
C TYR A 265 -6.21 -6.12 5.56
N PHE A 266 -5.33 -6.40 4.60
CA PHE A 266 -5.75 -6.99 3.33
C PHE A 266 -6.32 -8.40 3.49
N GLU A 267 -5.80 -9.22 4.41
CA GLU A 267 -6.36 -10.53 4.75
C GLU A 267 -7.75 -10.42 5.39
N LYS A 268 -7.96 -9.48 6.33
CA LYS A 268 -9.29 -9.21 6.91
C LYS A 268 -10.29 -8.75 5.86
N SER A 269 -9.86 -7.87 4.94
CA SER A 269 -10.66 -7.42 3.81
C SER A 269 -11.04 -8.60 2.88
N LEU A 270 -10.08 -9.46 2.56
CA LEU A 270 -10.27 -10.65 1.75
C LEU A 270 -11.30 -11.61 2.38
N ASN A 271 -11.18 -11.87 3.68
CA ASN A 271 -12.09 -12.77 4.40
C ASN A 271 -13.53 -12.27 4.35
N ILE A 272 -13.76 -10.97 4.59
CA ILE A 272 -15.10 -10.36 4.48
C ILE A 272 -15.65 -10.52 3.05
N LYS A 273 -14.83 -10.25 2.03
CA LYS A 273 -15.26 -10.38 0.63
C LYS A 273 -15.64 -11.82 0.28
N LEU A 274 -14.91 -12.81 0.78
CA LEU A 274 -15.24 -14.24 0.63
C LEU A 274 -16.54 -14.60 1.34
N GLU A 275 -16.71 -14.22 2.61
CA GLU A 275 -17.92 -14.47 3.41
C GLU A 275 -19.17 -13.83 2.79
N LYS A 276 -19.02 -12.68 2.11
CA LYS A 276 -20.11 -11.97 1.44
C LYS A 276 -20.30 -12.35 -0.02
N GLY A 277 -19.54 -13.32 -0.56
CA GLY A 277 -19.64 -13.73 -1.95
C GLY A 277 -19.26 -12.62 -2.96
N GLN A 278 -18.46 -11.63 -2.54
CA GLN A 278 -18.02 -10.51 -3.37
C GLN A 278 -16.80 -10.92 -4.23
N TYR A 279 -16.98 -11.97 -5.04
CA TYR A 279 -15.90 -12.59 -5.82
C TYR A 279 -15.23 -11.62 -6.81
N ASN A 280 -15.95 -10.61 -7.26
CA ASN A 280 -15.46 -9.53 -8.12
C ASN A 280 -14.42 -8.61 -7.46
N LEU A 281 -14.36 -8.57 -6.14
CA LEU A 281 -13.42 -7.75 -5.38
C LEU A 281 -12.17 -8.52 -4.92
N LEU A 282 -12.15 -9.84 -5.07
CA LEU A 282 -10.99 -10.67 -4.69
C LEU A 282 -9.70 -10.36 -5.46
N PRO A 283 -9.70 -10.06 -6.78
CA PRO A 283 -8.48 -9.71 -7.50
C PRO A 283 -7.70 -8.58 -6.84
N TYR A 284 -8.41 -7.57 -6.32
CA TYR A 284 -7.82 -6.43 -5.65
C TYR A 284 -7.08 -6.86 -4.38
N SER A 285 -7.71 -7.67 -3.52
CA SER A 285 -7.09 -8.15 -2.29
C SER A 285 -5.90 -9.07 -2.56
N TYR A 286 -6.03 -10.02 -3.51
CA TYR A 286 -4.90 -10.88 -3.90
C TYR A 286 -3.72 -10.07 -4.45
N TYR A 287 -4.00 -9.05 -5.26
CA TYR A 287 -2.96 -8.18 -5.80
C TYR A 287 -2.18 -7.49 -4.68
N TYR A 288 -2.85 -6.84 -3.72
CA TYR A 288 -2.13 -6.12 -2.67
C TYR A 288 -1.43 -7.04 -1.68
N ILE A 289 -1.98 -8.22 -1.38
CA ILE A 289 -1.26 -9.24 -0.61
C ILE A 289 0.02 -9.66 -1.36
N GLY A 290 -0.07 -9.90 -2.67
CA GLY A 290 1.08 -10.20 -3.52
C GLY A 290 2.12 -9.08 -3.54
N VAL A 291 1.69 -7.81 -3.57
CA VAL A 291 2.57 -6.62 -3.47
C VAL A 291 3.29 -6.59 -2.12
N VAL A 292 2.59 -6.84 -1.02
CA VAL A 292 3.20 -6.87 0.32
C VAL A 292 4.28 -7.95 0.39
N PHE A 293 3.99 -9.17 -0.07
CA PHE A 293 4.98 -10.24 -0.15
C PHE A 293 6.18 -9.87 -1.06
N SER A 294 5.93 -9.18 -2.18
CA SER A 294 7.01 -8.68 -3.04
C SER A 294 7.91 -7.67 -2.32
N GLN A 295 7.34 -6.75 -1.53
CA GLN A 295 8.12 -5.76 -0.77
C GLN A 295 8.91 -6.40 0.37
N LYS A 296 8.38 -7.46 1.00
CA LYS A 296 9.13 -8.29 1.96
C LYS A 296 10.31 -9.04 1.30
N GLY A 297 10.27 -9.23 -0.01
CA GLY A 297 11.21 -10.08 -0.77
C GLY A 297 10.79 -11.56 -0.82
N GLU A 298 9.58 -11.89 -0.37
CA GLU A 298 8.99 -13.23 -0.38
C GLU A 298 8.35 -13.54 -1.75
N PHE A 299 9.17 -13.54 -2.80
CA PHE A 299 8.71 -13.58 -4.20
C PHE A 299 7.89 -14.82 -4.55
N LYS A 300 8.15 -15.98 -3.94
CA LYS A 300 7.36 -17.20 -4.18
C LYS A 300 5.90 -17.00 -3.78
N GLN A 301 5.66 -16.51 -2.56
CA GLN A 301 4.31 -16.21 -2.07
C GLN A 301 3.66 -15.07 -2.88
N SER A 302 4.44 -14.06 -3.25
CA SER A 302 3.98 -12.99 -4.14
C SER A 302 3.43 -13.53 -5.47
N LEU A 303 4.20 -14.41 -6.13
CA LEU A 303 3.79 -15.07 -7.38
C LEU A 303 2.57 -15.99 -7.20
N GLU A 304 2.47 -16.72 -6.09
CA GLU A 304 1.29 -17.54 -5.78
C GLU A 304 0.01 -16.70 -5.71
N TYR A 305 0.05 -15.54 -5.04
CA TYR A 305 -1.11 -14.63 -4.97
C TYR A 305 -1.43 -13.97 -6.30
N PHE A 306 -0.43 -13.58 -7.09
CA PHE A 306 -0.67 -13.06 -8.44
C PHE A 306 -1.28 -14.13 -9.36
N ASN A 307 -0.86 -15.39 -9.24
CA ASN A 307 -1.42 -16.51 -10.01
C ASN A 307 -2.88 -16.82 -9.63
N LYS A 308 -3.28 -16.66 -8.36
CA LYS A 308 -4.69 -16.77 -7.96
C LYS A 308 -5.60 -15.80 -8.74
N ILE A 309 -5.09 -14.65 -9.17
CA ILE A 309 -5.85 -13.69 -9.99
C ILE A 309 -6.05 -14.22 -11.41
N LEU A 310 -5.05 -14.91 -11.97
CA LEU A 310 -5.12 -15.53 -13.29
C LEU A 310 -6.14 -16.68 -13.36
N GLU A 311 -6.38 -17.36 -12.24
CA GLU A 311 -7.33 -18.47 -12.14
C GLU A 311 -8.80 -18.01 -12.09
N ILE A 312 -9.06 -16.70 -11.95
CA ILE A 312 -10.41 -16.15 -11.92
C ILE A 312 -11.03 -16.24 -13.32
N LYS A 313 -11.91 -17.24 -13.50
CA LYS A 313 -12.57 -17.57 -14.78
C LYS A 313 -13.49 -16.49 -15.33
N ASN A 314 -13.94 -15.52 -14.52
CA ASN A 314 -14.78 -14.44 -15.02
C ASN A 314 -13.95 -13.49 -15.89
N VAL A 315 -14.25 -13.51 -17.19
CA VAL A 315 -13.50 -12.81 -18.23
C VAL A 315 -13.52 -11.30 -18.04
N GLU A 316 -14.60 -10.70 -17.54
CA GLU A 316 -14.69 -9.24 -17.38
C GLU A 316 -13.91 -8.74 -16.16
N ILE A 317 -14.06 -9.43 -15.02
CA ILE A 317 -13.33 -9.13 -13.78
C ILE A 317 -11.82 -9.37 -13.99
N GLY A 318 -11.47 -10.48 -14.62
CA GLY A 318 -10.09 -10.81 -14.96
C GLY A 318 -9.45 -9.77 -15.87
N LYS A 319 -10.18 -9.28 -16.90
CA LYS A 319 -9.69 -8.24 -17.83
C LYS A 319 -9.41 -6.90 -17.15
N MET A 320 -10.23 -6.49 -16.18
CA MET A 320 -10.10 -5.20 -15.50
C MET A 320 -8.77 -5.08 -14.74
N PHE A 321 -8.39 -6.11 -13.99
CA PHE A 321 -7.18 -6.09 -13.15
C PHE A 321 -5.93 -6.62 -13.88
N LYS A 322 -6.08 -7.15 -15.10
CA LYS A 322 -5.01 -7.80 -15.85
C LYS A 322 -3.74 -6.97 -16.03
N PRO A 323 -3.81 -5.72 -16.51
CA PRO A 323 -2.62 -4.90 -16.65
C PRO A 323 -1.90 -4.63 -15.32
N MET A 324 -2.63 -4.51 -14.21
CA MET A 324 -2.05 -4.22 -12.90
C MET A 324 -1.20 -5.39 -12.38
N TYR A 325 -1.74 -6.62 -12.38
CA TYR A 325 -0.96 -7.76 -11.88
C TYR A 325 0.14 -8.18 -12.87
N LEU A 326 -0.07 -8.04 -14.19
CA LEU A 326 1.00 -8.28 -15.17
C LEU A 326 2.18 -7.32 -14.97
N ASN A 327 1.88 -6.05 -14.64
CA ASN A 327 2.90 -5.09 -14.25
C ASN A 327 3.68 -5.53 -13.00
N ALA A 328 2.96 -6.02 -11.98
CA ALA A 328 3.59 -6.54 -10.77
C ALA A 328 4.42 -7.81 -11.02
N LEU A 329 3.94 -8.75 -11.84
CA LEU A 329 4.70 -9.91 -12.30
C LEU A 329 5.97 -9.47 -13.04
N GLY A 330 5.85 -8.48 -13.93
CA GLY A 330 6.97 -7.86 -14.61
C GLY A 330 8.04 -7.35 -13.64
N LYS A 331 7.64 -6.60 -12.61
CA LYS A 331 8.52 -6.10 -11.55
C LYS A 331 9.19 -7.25 -10.78
N VAL A 332 8.42 -8.23 -10.30
CA VAL A 332 8.95 -9.38 -9.54
C VAL A 332 9.92 -10.20 -10.36
N TYR A 333 9.61 -10.50 -11.62
CA TYR A 333 10.53 -11.24 -12.47
C TYR A 333 11.79 -10.43 -12.84
N GLY A 334 11.68 -9.10 -12.95
CA GLY A 334 12.84 -8.22 -13.12
C GLY A 334 13.77 -8.27 -11.91
N GLU A 335 13.20 -8.22 -10.71
CA GLU A 335 13.93 -8.36 -9.44
C GLU A 335 14.60 -9.73 -9.27
N LEU A 336 14.01 -10.78 -9.84
CA LEU A 336 14.60 -12.13 -9.91
C LEU A 336 15.64 -12.29 -11.02
N GLY A 337 15.98 -11.23 -11.77
CA GLY A 337 16.91 -11.26 -12.90
C GLY A 337 16.36 -11.97 -14.14
N LYS A 338 15.07 -12.34 -14.16
CA LYS A 338 14.40 -13.01 -15.29
C LYS A 338 13.89 -11.97 -16.30
N PHE A 339 14.81 -11.16 -16.83
CA PHE A 339 14.52 -9.98 -17.66
C PHE A 339 13.63 -10.26 -18.88
N LYS A 340 13.86 -11.38 -19.58
CA LYS A 340 13.04 -11.75 -20.75
C LYS A 340 11.56 -11.94 -20.38
N LEU A 341 11.32 -12.66 -19.28
CA LEU A 341 9.97 -12.95 -18.78
C LEU A 341 9.31 -11.68 -18.22
N ALA A 342 10.08 -10.86 -17.49
CA ALA A 342 9.64 -9.54 -17.03
C ALA A 342 9.16 -8.66 -18.18
N ASN A 343 9.97 -8.53 -19.23
CA ASN A 343 9.65 -7.75 -20.42
C ASN A 343 8.40 -8.29 -21.14
N GLN A 344 8.23 -9.61 -21.22
CA GLN A 344 7.04 -10.23 -21.81
C GLN A 344 5.76 -9.82 -21.07
N TYR A 345 5.74 -9.91 -19.74
CA TYR A 345 4.55 -9.53 -18.96
C TYR A 345 4.25 -8.02 -19.03
N LEU A 346 5.29 -7.17 -18.98
CA LEU A 346 5.11 -5.72 -19.12
C LEU A 346 4.57 -5.33 -20.51
N LEU A 347 5.07 -5.96 -21.57
CA LEU A 347 4.58 -5.75 -22.93
C LEU A 347 3.15 -6.27 -23.13
N GLU A 348 2.80 -7.42 -22.54
CA GLU A 348 1.42 -7.92 -22.54
C GLU A 348 0.49 -6.93 -21.82
N ALA A 349 0.91 -6.39 -20.67
CA ALA A 349 0.14 -5.37 -19.95
C ALA A 349 -0.11 -4.13 -20.82
N LEU A 350 0.93 -3.63 -21.50
CA LEU A 350 0.80 -2.50 -22.44
C LEU A 350 -0.09 -2.82 -23.64
N ASP A 351 0.00 -4.01 -24.21
CA ASP A 351 -0.80 -4.42 -25.36
C ASP A 351 -2.29 -4.52 -24.99
N ILE A 352 -2.61 -5.07 -23.81
CA ILE A 352 -3.98 -5.10 -23.30
C ILE A 352 -4.50 -3.68 -23.10
N LEU A 353 -3.70 -2.80 -22.49
CA LEU A 353 -4.06 -1.40 -22.35
C LEU A 353 -4.27 -0.77 -23.74
N LYS A 354 -3.37 -1.00 -24.71
CA LYS A 354 -3.50 -0.47 -26.08
C LYS A 354 -4.76 -0.97 -26.79
N LYS A 355 -5.06 -2.27 -26.73
CA LYS A 355 -6.26 -2.87 -27.35
C LYS A 355 -7.55 -2.41 -26.69
N ASN A 356 -7.51 -2.17 -25.38
CA ASN A 356 -8.64 -1.59 -24.65
C ASN A 356 -8.80 -0.07 -24.92
N LYS A 357 -7.99 0.56 -25.79
CA LYS A 357 -8.21 1.96 -26.21
C LYS A 357 -9.54 2.15 -26.94
N THR A 358 -10.16 1.10 -27.49
CA THR A 358 -11.37 1.14 -28.32
C THR A 358 -12.66 0.76 -27.60
N THR A 359 -12.60 0.26 -26.36
CA THR A 359 -13.75 -0.07 -25.52
C THR A 359 -13.77 0.85 -24.30
N HIS A 360 -14.77 1.73 -24.20
CA HIS A 360 -15.34 2.47 -23.04
C HIS A 360 -14.59 2.52 -21.67
N PHE A 361 -13.25 2.54 -21.62
CA PHE A 361 -12.44 2.44 -20.39
C PHE A 361 -11.32 3.50 -20.37
N LYS A 362 -11.61 4.78 -20.11
CA LYS A 362 -10.53 5.80 -19.99
C LYS A 362 -10.85 6.98 -19.08
N PHE A 363 -9.94 7.32 -18.16
CA PHE A 363 -8.94 8.36 -18.50
C PHE A 363 -7.79 8.52 -17.49
N LEU A 364 -7.98 8.29 -16.18
CA LEU A 364 -6.89 8.56 -15.22
C LEU A 364 -6.08 7.31 -14.80
N ASN A 365 -6.73 6.24 -14.37
CA ASN A 365 -6.02 5.01 -13.98
C ASN A 365 -5.28 4.39 -15.16
N PHE A 366 -5.83 4.44 -16.37
CA PHE A 366 -5.20 3.88 -17.57
C PHE A 366 -3.91 4.59 -17.98
N ASN A 367 -3.93 5.93 -18.03
CA ASN A 367 -2.78 6.70 -18.47
C ASN A 367 -1.67 6.63 -17.44
N LEU A 368 -1.98 6.71 -16.14
CA LEU A 368 -1.00 6.47 -15.08
C LEU A 368 -0.50 5.03 -15.08
N SER A 369 -1.35 4.01 -15.27
CA SER A 369 -0.89 2.61 -15.33
C SER A 369 0.03 2.36 -16.51
N SER A 370 -0.31 2.82 -17.71
CA SER A 370 0.55 2.67 -18.89
C SER A 370 1.85 3.46 -18.77
N THR A 371 1.82 4.64 -18.15
CA THR A 371 3.01 5.45 -17.81
C THR A 371 3.91 4.70 -16.83
N LYS A 372 3.36 4.12 -15.75
CA LYS A 372 4.10 3.29 -14.79
C LYS A 372 4.68 2.02 -15.42
N ILE A 373 3.97 1.39 -16.37
CA ILE A 373 4.50 0.22 -17.09
C ILE A 373 5.65 0.64 -18.03
N LEU A 374 5.55 1.78 -18.72
CA LEU A 374 6.64 2.31 -19.53
C LEU A 374 7.87 2.64 -18.69
N HIS A 375 7.69 3.31 -17.55
CA HIS A 375 8.75 3.52 -16.56
C HIS A 375 9.40 2.19 -16.14
N ASN A 376 8.61 1.18 -15.77
CA ASN A 376 9.16 -0.14 -15.41
C ASN A 376 9.93 -0.80 -16.57
N LEU A 377 9.51 -0.62 -17.82
CA LEU A 377 10.23 -1.09 -19.00
C LEU A 377 11.55 -0.34 -19.23
N ILE A 378 11.58 0.97 -18.96
CA ILE A 378 12.80 1.79 -18.99
C ILE A 378 13.77 1.29 -17.91
N ILE A 379 13.35 1.19 -16.66
CA ILE A 379 14.18 0.66 -15.56
C ILE A 379 14.69 -0.76 -15.86
N LEU A 380 13.85 -1.63 -16.43
CA LEU A 380 14.26 -2.96 -16.86
C LEU A 380 15.34 -2.92 -17.96
N SER A 381 15.21 -1.98 -18.90
CA SER A 381 16.16 -1.78 -20.00
C SER A 381 17.48 -1.18 -19.51
N VAL A 382 17.44 -0.26 -18.53
CA VAL A 382 18.63 0.25 -17.82
C VAL A 382 19.37 -0.90 -17.15
N ASN A 383 18.65 -1.75 -16.43
CA ASN A 383 19.22 -2.90 -15.72
C ASN A 383 19.85 -3.93 -16.67
N ASN A 384 19.27 -4.10 -17.87
CA ASN A 384 19.75 -5.02 -18.90
C ASN A 384 20.72 -4.37 -19.92
N ASN A 385 21.12 -3.10 -19.73
CA ASN A 385 21.96 -2.34 -20.68
C ASN A 385 21.42 -2.29 -22.13
N ASP A 386 20.10 -2.23 -22.31
CA ASP A 386 19.44 -2.25 -23.62
C ASP A 386 19.10 -0.82 -24.10
N VAL A 387 20.10 -0.13 -24.65
CA VAL A 387 20.01 1.32 -24.98
C VAL A 387 18.98 1.63 -26.07
N GLU A 388 18.82 0.75 -27.08
CA GLU A 388 17.85 0.95 -28.16
C GLU A 388 16.41 1.01 -27.64
N LYS A 389 16.09 0.18 -26.64
CA LYS A 389 14.76 0.17 -26.04
C LYS A 389 14.51 1.36 -25.12
N LEU A 390 15.53 1.92 -24.50
CA LEU A 390 15.39 3.08 -23.60
C LEU A 390 14.76 4.26 -24.32
N ASN A 391 15.36 4.70 -25.44
CA ASN A 391 14.86 5.83 -26.20
C ASN A 391 13.47 5.55 -26.78
N PHE A 392 13.21 4.32 -27.26
CA PHE A 392 11.89 3.94 -27.76
C PHE A 392 10.78 4.04 -26.70
N TYR A 393 11.05 3.61 -25.46
CA TYR A 393 10.07 3.70 -24.39
C TYR A 393 9.95 5.14 -23.85
N LEU A 394 11.04 5.89 -23.80
CA LEU A 394 11.04 7.31 -23.42
C LEU A 394 10.20 8.14 -24.40
N ASP A 395 10.33 7.92 -25.71
CA ASP A 395 9.52 8.58 -26.73
C ASP A 395 8.03 8.32 -26.52
N LYS A 396 7.65 7.07 -26.22
CA LYS A 396 6.26 6.72 -25.90
C LYS A 396 5.75 7.41 -24.65
N LEU A 397 6.62 7.56 -23.65
CA LEU A 397 6.30 8.25 -22.40
C LEU A 397 6.15 9.76 -22.62
N TYR A 398 7.01 10.35 -23.45
CA TYR A 398 6.93 11.74 -23.88
C TYR A 398 5.60 12.03 -24.61
N GLN A 399 5.23 11.20 -25.60
CA GLN A 399 3.95 11.34 -26.28
C GLN A 399 2.76 11.28 -25.31
N LYS A 400 2.84 10.44 -24.27
CA LYS A 400 1.82 10.40 -23.22
C LYS A 400 1.77 11.65 -22.36
N SER A 401 2.90 12.26 -22.05
CA SER A 401 2.95 13.55 -21.36
C SER A 401 2.25 14.62 -22.20
N LEU A 402 2.55 14.71 -23.50
CA LEU A 402 1.90 15.63 -24.44
C LEU A 402 0.39 15.40 -24.57
N GLU A 403 -0.06 14.14 -24.60
CA GLU A 403 -1.48 13.78 -24.65
C GLU A 403 -2.24 14.16 -23.36
N ASN A 404 -1.53 14.39 -22.24
CA ASN A 404 -2.13 14.58 -20.91
C ASN A 404 -1.51 15.76 -20.14
N PRO A 405 -1.53 16.99 -20.68
CA PRO A 405 -0.83 18.14 -20.11
C PRO A 405 -1.33 18.56 -18.73
N ASN A 406 -2.53 18.12 -18.34
CA ASN A 406 -3.13 18.43 -17.04
C ASN A 406 -2.77 17.41 -15.94
N ILE A 407 -2.06 16.33 -16.26
CA ILE A 407 -1.67 15.28 -15.29
C ILE A 407 -0.17 15.43 -14.98
N LYS A 408 0.14 16.27 -13.99
CA LYS A 408 1.52 16.59 -13.59
C LYS A 408 2.38 15.34 -13.29
N GLN A 409 1.81 14.28 -12.74
CA GLN A 409 2.55 13.05 -12.42
C GLN A 409 3.12 12.36 -13.67
N ILE A 410 2.44 12.45 -14.83
CA ILE A 410 2.93 11.83 -16.07
C ILE A 410 4.14 12.60 -16.58
N ASP A 411 4.08 13.93 -16.53
CA ASP A 411 5.20 14.80 -16.93
C ASP A 411 6.42 14.62 -16.02
N GLN A 412 6.20 14.63 -14.70
CA GLN A 412 7.29 14.42 -13.73
C GLN A 412 7.94 13.04 -13.90
N LEU A 413 7.15 11.98 -14.15
CA LEU A 413 7.70 10.65 -14.40
C LEU A 413 8.49 10.59 -15.72
N TYR A 414 8.02 11.27 -16.76
CA TYR A 414 8.76 11.44 -18.01
C TYR A 414 10.12 12.13 -17.78
N ARG A 415 10.13 13.26 -17.07
CA ARG A 415 11.36 14.00 -16.76
C ARG A 415 12.32 13.16 -15.92
N LEU A 416 11.82 12.46 -14.90
CA LEU A 416 12.62 11.52 -14.11
C LEU A 416 13.29 10.48 -15.02
N ASP A 417 12.53 9.80 -15.88
CA ASP A 417 13.07 8.78 -16.79
C ASP A 417 14.06 9.35 -17.81
N LYS A 418 13.83 10.58 -18.30
CA LYS A 418 14.77 11.31 -19.14
C LYS A 418 16.09 11.56 -18.41
N GLY A 419 16.03 12.08 -17.18
CA GLY A 419 17.22 12.32 -16.35
C GLY A 419 17.98 11.03 -16.06
N ILE A 420 17.29 9.92 -15.75
CA ILE A 420 17.91 8.61 -15.55
C ILE A 420 18.68 8.15 -16.79
N ILE A 421 18.10 8.33 -17.98
CA ILE A 421 18.75 7.96 -19.26
C ILE A 421 19.96 8.85 -19.54
N LEU A 422 19.83 10.16 -19.36
CA LEU A 422 20.92 11.13 -19.56
C LEU A 422 22.10 10.87 -18.61
N LYS A 423 21.84 10.53 -17.35
CA LYS A 423 22.86 10.13 -16.36
C LYS A 423 23.74 8.97 -16.85
N LEU A 424 23.19 8.04 -17.64
CA LEU A 424 23.94 6.90 -18.19
C LEU A 424 24.86 7.29 -19.36
N SER A 425 24.76 8.51 -19.87
CA SER A 425 25.57 8.99 -20.97
C SER A 425 27.04 9.19 -20.58
N ASN A 426 27.92 9.04 -21.57
CA ASN A 426 29.34 9.35 -21.43
C ASN A 426 29.63 10.85 -21.59
N PHE A 427 28.69 11.64 -22.12
CA PHE A 427 28.88 13.07 -22.32
C PHE A 427 28.60 13.86 -21.03
N LEU A 428 29.50 14.79 -20.68
CA LEU A 428 29.34 15.62 -19.48
C LEU A 428 28.10 16.52 -19.55
N MET A 429 27.80 17.07 -20.73
CA MET A 429 26.63 17.93 -20.92
C MET A 429 25.31 17.21 -20.59
N ASP A 430 25.19 15.93 -20.95
CA ASP A 430 24.01 15.13 -20.64
C ASP A 430 23.86 14.93 -19.12
N LYS A 431 24.97 14.76 -18.40
CA LYS A 431 24.94 14.64 -16.92
C LYS A 431 24.53 15.94 -16.24
N ILE A 432 24.99 17.09 -16.75
CA ILE A 432 24.56 18.41 -16.28
C ILE A 432 23.06 18.60 -16.52
N GLU A 433 22.56 18.24 -17.72
CA GLU A 433 21.13 18.29 -18.01
C GLU A 433 20.32 17.35 -17.08
N ALA A 434 20.84 16.15 -16.77
CA ALA A 434 20.20 15.24 -15.83
C ALA A 434 20.12 15.85 -14.41
N GLU A 435 21.18 16.52 -13.96
CA GLU A 435 21.23 17.22 -12.67
C GLU A 435 20.17 18.32 -12.59
N GLU A 436 20.10 19.19 -13.61
CA GLU A 436 19.08 20.25 -13.71
C GLU A 436 17.67 19.68 -13.61
N ILE A 437 17.39 18.61 -14.36
CA ILE A 437 16.08 17.92 -14.34
C ILE A 437 15.75 17.40 -12.95
N PHE A 438 16.69 16.77 -12.25
CA PHE A 438 16.43 16.25 -10.90
C PHE A 438 16.17 17.38 -9.91
N ASN A 439 16.94 18.46 -9.95
CA ASN A 439 16.72 19.63 -9.11
C ASN A 439 15.35 20.28 -9.34
N GLU A 440 14.92 20.44 -10.60
CA GLU A 440 13.57 20.92 -10.92
C GLU A 440 12.47 20.06 -10.30
N ILE A 441 12.57 18.72 -10.43
CA ILE A 441 11.60 17.78 -9.85
C ILE A 441 11.56 17.91 -8.32
N ILE A 442 12.72 18.12 -7.70
CA ILE A 442 12.89 18.21 -6.24
C ILE A 442 12.32 19.53 -5.70
N GLU A 443 12.38 20.62 -6.45
CA GLU A 443 11.87 21.94 -6.05
C GLU A 443 10.37 22.12 -6.33
N GLU A 444 9.82 21.38 -7.28
CA GLU A 444 8.41 21.45 -7.64
C GLU A 444 7.45 21.04 -6.51
N GLN A 445 6.25 21.64 -6.51
CA GLN A 445 5.19 21.30 -5.56
C GLN A 445 4.82 19.81 -5.67
N LEU A 446 5.03 19.08 -4.56
CA LEU A 446 4.88 17.63 -4.41
C LEU A 446 3.55 17.09 -4.94
N VAL A 447 3.60 16.29 -6.01
CA VAL A 447 2.44 15.53 -6.51
C VAL A 447 2.61 14.02 -6.30
N ASP A 448 3.83 13.48 -6.41
CA ASP A 448 4.16 12.10 -6.07
C ASP A 448 5.51 12.01 -5.35
N HIS A 449 5.51 11.61 -4.07
CA HIS A 449 6.72 11.51 -3.26
C HIS A 449 7.71 10.48 -3.80
N ASP A 450 7.21 9.41 -4.41
CA ASP A 450 8.08 8.33 -4.91
C ASP A 450 9.00 8.87 -6.02
N ILE A 451 8.48 9.77 -6.87
CA ILE A 451 9.24 10.41 -7.95
C ILE A 451 10.31 11.34 -7.38
N VAL A 452 9.97 12.16 -6.37
CA VAL A 452 10.92 13.09 -5.75
C VAL A 452 12.03 12.34 -5.02
N VAL A 453 11.68 11.28 -4.28
CA VAL A 453 12.67 10.42 -3.61
C VAL A 453 13.60 9.79 -4.64
N GLU A 454 13.08 9.30 -5.76
CA GLU A 454 13.88 8.71 -6.82
C GLU A 454 14.79 9.75 -7.49
N ALA A 455 14.29 10.95 -7.77
CA ALA A 455 15.11 12.06 -8.29
C ALA A 455 16.26 12.41 -7.34
N MET A 456 15.99 12.50 -6.03
CA MET A 456 17.02 12.75 -5.01
C MET A 456 18.08 11.65 -4.97
N LYS A 457 17.68 10.37 -5.08
CA LYS A 457 18.64 9.25 -5.13
C LYS A 457 19.52 9.32 -6.37
N ASN A 458 18.93 9.61 -7.53
CA ASN A 458 19.67 9.73 -8.79
C ASN A 458 20.61 10.96 -8.80
N LEU A 459 20.20 12.06 -8.15
CA LEU A 459 21.06 13.24 -7.95
C LEU A 459 22.25 12.92 -7.04
N CYS A 460 22.03 12.22 -5.92
CA CYS A 460 23.14 11.73 -5.09
C CYS A 460 24.11 10.85 -5.89
N GLU A 461 23.62 9.98 -6.79
CA GLU A 461 24.51 9.17 -7.64
C GLU A 461 25.35 10.00 -8.61
N LEU A 462 24.81 11.11 -9.13
CA LEU A 462 25.58 12.06 -9.93
C LEU A 462 26.66 12.75 -9.11
N TYR A 463 26.34 13.22 -7.91
CA TYR A 463 27.31 13.84 -7.01
C TYR A 463 28.37 12.85 -6.54
N ILE A 464 28.02 11.58 -6.31
CA ILE A 464 29.02 10.54 -6.04
C ILE A 464 29.99 10.37 -7.21
N TYR A 465 29.46 10.33 -8.45
CA TYR A 465 30.29 10.23 -9.64
C TYR A 465 31.22 11.43 -9.79
N GLU A 466 30.73 12.64 -9.57
CA GLU A 466 31.55 13.86 -9.60
C GLU A 466 32.61 13.85 -8.51
N LEU A 467 32.21 13.46 -7.28
CA LEU A 467 33.11 13.34 -6.14
C LEU A 467 34.24 12.32 -6.40
N GLU A 468 33.96 11.21 -7.09
CA GLU A 468 34.98 10.24 -7.51
C GLU A 468 35.98 10.86 -8.51
N LEU A 469 35.53 11.74 -9.40
CA LEU A 469 36.37 12.41 -10.39
C LEU A 469 37.21 13.54 -9.77
N THR A 470 36.59 14.43 -9.01
CA THR A 470 37.20 15.67 -8.52
C THR A 470 37.88 15.46 -7.16
N GLY A 471 37.22 14.74 -6.25
CA GLY A 471 37.62 14.59 -4.86
C GLY A 471 37.34 15.83 -4.00
N GLU A 472 36.45 16.72 -4.45
CA GLU A 472 36.14 17.97 -3.76
C GLU A 472 35.21 17.76 -2.55
N GLU A 473 35.62 18.25 -1.38
CA GLU A 473 34.84 18.11 -0.14
C GLU A 473 33.48 18.82 -0.20
N GLN A 474 33.33 19.85 -1.05
CA GLN A 474 32.06 20.57 -1.21
C GLN A 474 30.96 19.65 -1.76
N ILE A 475 31.27 18.77 -2.70
CA ILE A 475 30.30 17.80 -3.25
C ILE A 475 29.86 16.81 -2.17
N LEU A 476 30.76 16.42 -1.26
CA LEU A 476 30.39 15.58 -0.12
C LEU A 476 29.38 16.26 0.81
N GLN A 477 29.49 17.58 0.99
CA GLN A 477 28.52 18.37 1.76
C GLN A 477 27.15 18.39 1.07
N GLU A 478 27.11 18.51 -0.26
CA GLU A 478 25.85 18.45 -1.02
C GLU A 478 25.16 17.08 -0.90
N ILE A 479 25.94 15.99 -0.95
CA ILE A 479 25.44 14.63 -0.69
C ILE A 479 24.89 14.51 0.74
N GLU A 480 25.56 15.11 1.73
CA GLU A 480 25.11 15.13 3.13
C GLU A 480 23.79 15.87 3.30
N GLU A 481 23.63 17.02 2.66
CA GLU A 481 22.40 17.82 2.68
C GLU A 481 21.23 17.04 2.07
N LEU A 482 21.42 16.45 0.88
CA LEU A 482 20.41 15.61 0.23
C LEU A 482 20.05 14.40 1.09
N SER A 483 21.03 13.71 1.67
CA SER A 483 20.78 12.58 2.57
C SER A 483 19.96 12.98 3.80
N THR A 484 20.16 14.21 4.30
CA THR A 484 19.43 14.74 5.46
C THR A 484 18.00 15.12 5.08
N ARG A 485 17.81 15.65 3.87
CA ARG A 485 16.47 15.91 3.34
C ARG A 485 15.69 14.61 3.09
N LEU A 486 16.33 13.57 2.55
CA LEU A 486 15.74 12.22 2.43
C LEU A 486 15.32 11.66 3.78
N LEU A 487 16.17 11.81 4.80
CA LEU A 487 15.88 11.34 6.15
C LEU A 487 14.64 12.03 6.74
N LYS A 488 14.55 13.36 6.60
CA LYS A 488 13.37 14.13 7.06
C LYS A 488 12.08 13.69 6.36
N ILE A 489 12.13 13.43 5.05
CA ILE A 489 10.99 12.91 4.29
C ILE A 489 10.61 11.53 4.85
N ALA A 490 11.58 10.64 5.01
CA ALA A 490 11.33 9.29 5.52
C ALA A 490 10.74 9.28 6.94
N GLU A 491 11.21 10.16 7.84
CA GLU A 491 10.71 10.28 9.20
C GLU A 491 9.30 10.88 9.27
N SER A 492 9.06 11.99 8.57
CA SER A 492 7.78 12.70 8.58
C SER A 492 6.63 11.89 7.99
N GLU A 493 6.91 11.12 6.94
CA GLU A 493 5.93 10.28 6.26
C GLU A 493 5.90 8.84 6.80
N HIS A 494 6.80 8.51 7.74
CA HIS A 494 7.02 7.15 8.25
C HIS A 494 7.30 6.13 7.14
N LEU A 495 8.17 6.43 6.18
CA LEU A 495 8.57 5.51 5.10
C LEU A 495 9.73 4.63 5.58
N TYR A 496 9.45 3.50 6.22
CA TYR A 496 10.49 2.71 6.92
C TYR A 496 11.53 2.06 5.99
N ASP A 497 11.17 1.76 4.75
CA ASP A 497 12.10 1.26 3.74
C ASP A 497 13.12 2.34 3.33
N LEU A 498 12.64 3.54 3.02
CA LEU A 498 13.49 4.69 2.75
C LEU A 498 14.30 5.09 3.99
N LEU A 499 13.73 5.00 5.18
CA LEU A 499 14.39 5.32 6.44
C LEU A 499 15.60 4.41 6.68
N ALA A 500 15.40 3.09 6.56
CA ALA A 500 16.46 2.11 6.69
C ALA A 500 17.56 2.30 5.63
N GLU A 501 17.16 2.53 4.37
CA GLU A 501 18.11 2.77 3.29
C GLU A 501 18.90 4.08 3.47
N THR A 502 18.26 5.13 3.95
CA THR A 502 18.90 6.43 4.19
C THR A 502 19.86 6.36 5.38
N PHE A 503 19.50 5.67 6.46
CA PHE A 503 20.45 5.41 7.56
C PHE A 503 21.68 4.65 7.08
N PHE A 504 21.47 3.62 6.24
CA PHE A 504 22.57 2.89 5.63
C PHE A 504 23.46 3.79 4.77
N PHE A 505 22.86 4.62 3.91
CA PHE A 505 23.59 5.53 3.05
C PHE A 505 24.40 6.56 3.87
N LYS A 506 23.78 7.16 4.89
CA LYS A 506 24.46 8.06 5.82
C LYS A 506 25.58 7.37 6.59
N ALA A 507 25.46 6.09 6.92
CA ALA A 507 26.54 5.35 7.55
C ALA A 507 27.80 5.28 6.67
N LYS A 508 27.62 5.10 5.34
CA LYS A 508 28.74 5.13 4.39
C LYS A 508 29.36 6.52 4.28
N ILE A 509 28.55 7.58 4.30
CA ILE A 509 29.05 8.96 4.35
C ILE A 509 29.88 9.18 5.63
N SER A 510 29.40 8.72 6.79
CA SER A 510 30.16 8.81 8.04
C SER A 510 31.52 8.07 7.97
N LEU A 511 31.61 6.95 7.25
CA LEU A 511 32.91 6.29 7.01
C LEU A 511 33.86 7.14 6.17
N LEU A 512 33.36 7.88 5.17
CA LEU A 512 34.18 8.81 4.38
C LEU A 512 34.74 9.96 5.21
N ASN A 513 33.94 10.42 6.17
CA ASN A 513 34.35 11.41 7.18
C ASN A 513 35.22 10.81 8.29
N LEU A 514 35.61 9.53 8.18
CA LEU A 514 36.42 8.82 9.17
C LEU A 514 35.77 8.72 10.57
N ASP A 515 34.44 8.84 10.65
CA ASP A 515 33.66 8.67 11.86
C ASP A 515 33.08 7.25 11.94
N ILE A 516 33.95 6.29 12.27
CA ILE A 516 33.58 4.86 12.40
C ILE A 516 32.50 4.66 13.46
N LYS A 517 32.55 5.43 14.55
CA LYS A 517 31.60 5.31 15.66
C LYS A 517 30.18 5.63 15.19
N ASN A 518 30.00 6.76 14.51
CA ASN A 518 28.70 7.16 13.98
C ASN A 518 28.24 6.26 12.83
N ALA A 519 29.16 5.82 11.95
CA ALA A 519 28.86 4.85 10.91
C ALA A 519 28.25 3.56 11.49
N ARG A 520 28.86 3.02 12.56
CA ARG A 520 28.32 1.84 13.26
C ARG A 520 26.92 2.11 13.83
N LEU A 521 26.72 3.23 14.51
CA LEU A 521 25.41 3.60 15.07
C LEU A 521 24.32 3.69 13.98
N LEU A 522 24.64 4.28 12.82
CA LEU A 522 23.72 4.39 11.70
C LEU A 522 23.40 3.04 11.05
N LEU A 523 24.39 2.13 10.92
CA LEU A 523 24.15 0.75 10.45
C LEU A 523 23.23 -0.03 11.40
N ILE A 524 23.36 0.17 12.71
CA ILE A 524 22.47 -0.44 13.71
C ILE A 524 21.04 0.08 13.52
N LYS A 525 20.86 1.41 13.39
CA LYS A 525 19.55 2.01 13.12
C LYS A 525 18.93 1.47 11.83
N ALA A 526 19.72 1.38 10.76
CA ALA A 526 19.30 0.81 9.48
C ALA A 526 18.84 -0.65 9.63
N GLN A 527 19.64 -1.48 10.31
CA GLN A 527 19.34 -2.90 10.52
C GLN A 527 18.08 -3.09 11.37
N ASN A 528 17.92 -2.34 12.46
CA ASN A 528 16.75 -2.46 13.33
C ASN A 528 15.49 -2.05 12.58
N THR A 529 15.52 -0.91 11.89
CA THR A 529 14.39 -0.42 11.08
C THR A 529 13.97 -1.45 10.04
N ALA A 530 14.93 -2.03 9.30
CA ALA A 530 14.62 -3.04 8.29
C ALA A 530 14.07 -4.35 8.91
N SER A 531 14.61 -4.80 10.05
CA SER A 531 14.18 -6.02 10.72
C SER A 531 12.79 -5.89 11.35
N GLU A 532 12.52 -4.78 12.06
CA GLU A 532 11.24 -4.52 12.74
C GLU A 532 10.06 -4.45 11.76
N HIS A 533 10.30 -3.95 10.55
CA HIS A 533 9.28 -3.80 9.50
C HIS A 533 9.25 -4.95 8.48
N GLU A 534 9.91 -6.08 8.78
CA GLU A 534 9.95 -7.29 7.94
C GLU A 534 10.50 -7.05 6.52
N LEU A 535 11.38 -6.06 6.35
CA LEU A 535 12.07 -5.74 5.09
C LEU A 535 13.26 -6.68 4.86
N LYS A 536 13.00 -7.99 4.79
CA LYS A 536 14.02 -9.06 4.84
C LYS A 536 15.17 -8.85 3.85
N ARG A 537 14.86 -8.49 2.60
CA ARG A 537 15.90 -8.26 1.57
C ARG A 537 16.81 -7.09 1.94
N LEU A 538 16.24 -5.98 2.42
CA LEU A 538 17.00 -4.80 2.82
C LEU A 538 17.82 -5.11 4.08
N ALA A 539 17.21 -5.76 5.06
CA ALA A 539 17.87 -6.23 6.29
C ALA A 539 19.07 -7.15 5.98
N ASN A 540 18.95 -8.06 5.01
CA ASN A 540 20.04 -8.93 4.59
C ASN A 540 21.18 -8.16 3.91
N LYS A 541 20.85 -7.24 3.00
CA LYS A 541 21.84 -6.35 2.35
C LYS A 541 22.61 -5.52 3.37
N ILE A 542 21.90 -4.83 4.27
CA ILE A 542 22.50 -4.03 5.36
C ILE A 542 23.41 -4.92 6.21
N SER A 543 22.96 -6.13 6.53
CA SER A 543 23.73 -7.06 7.34
C SER A 543 25.05 -7.48 6.68
N ASN A 544 25.04 -7.85 5.40
CA ASN A 544 26.26 -8.22 4.68
C ASN A 544 27.28 -7.06 4.60
N GLU A 545 26.79 -5.83 4.42
CA GLU A 545 27.64 -4.65 4.36
C GLU A 545 28.23 -4.30 5.74
N HIS A 546 27.45 -4.42 6.81
CA HIS A 546 27.96 -4.26 8.17
C HIS A 546 28.99 -5.36 8.50
N ASP A 547 28.79 -6.61 8.08
CA ASP A 547 29.80 -7.66 8.21
C ASP A 547 31.08 -7.33 7.44
N SER A 548 30.95 -6.79 6.21
CA SER A 548 32.10 -6.32 5.42
C SER A 548 32.83 -5.17 6.10
N LEU A 549 32.12 -4.25 6.77
CA LEU A 549 32.75 -3.18 7.53
C LEU A 549 33.57 -3.76 8.70
N LEU A 550 32.98 -4.68 9.47
CA LEU A 550 33.67 -5.34 10.60
C LEU A 550 34.93 -6.08 10.15
N MET A 551 34.92 -6.68 8.95
CA MET A 551 36.11 -7.32 8.38
C MET A 551 37.24 -6.35 8.05
N LYS A 552 36.92 -5.07 7.80
CA LYS A 552 37.87 -4.03 7.39
C LYS A 552 38.15 -2.99 8.48
N LEU A 553 37.70 -3.20 9.72
CA LEU A 553 37.84 -2.21 10.80
C LEU A 553 39.29 -1.81 11.03
N ASP A 554 40.20 -2.78 11.19
CA ASP A 554 41.63 -2.52 11.39
C ASP A 554 42.25 -1.71 10.23
N ASP A 555 41.76 -1.93 9.00
CA ASP A 555 42.21 -1.18 7.83
C ASP A 555 41.69 0.26 7.88
N TRP A 556 40.44 0.47 8.32
CA TRP A 556 39.88 1.81 8.52
C TRP A 556 40.56 2.56 9.67
N GLU A 557 40.89 1.91 10.78
CA GLU A 557 41.64 2.54 11.88
C GLU A 557 43.03 2.99 11.42
N LYS A 558 43.77 2.15 10.70
CA LYS A 558 45.06 2.54 10.09
C LYS A 558 44.93 3.70 9.12
N LYS A 559 43.79 3.83 8.43
CA LYS A 559 43.53 4.94 7.51
C LYS A 559 43.25 6.25 8.23
N ILE A 560 42.60 6.19 9.40
CA ILE A 560 42.42 7.35 10.29
C ILE A 560 43.79 7.87 10.72
N GLU A 561 44.67 6.98 11.19
CA GLU A 561 46.01 7.34 11.62
C GLU A 561 46.84 7.99 10.50
N LYS A 562 46.66 7.53 9.25
CA LYS A 562 47.40 8.01 8.08
C LYS A 562 46.78 9.25 7.41
N ASN A 563 45.59 9.68 7.83
CA ASN A 563 44.83 10.77 7.21
C ASN A 563 44.79 10.70 5.67
N ILE A 564 44.44 9.53 5.13
CA ILE A 564 44.39 9.27 3.68
C ILE A 564 43.42 10.21 2.94
N SER A 565 43.62 10.40 1.63
CA SER A 565 42.79 11.34 0.84
C SER A 565 41.34 10.85 0.67
N LEU A 566 40.41 11.78 0.42
CA LEU A 566 38.99 11.45 0.18
C LEU A 566 38.80 10.48 -1.00
N LYS A 567 39.59 10.63 -2.07
CA LYS A 567 39.59 9.71 -3.23
C LYS A 567 39.92 8.27 -2.85
N GLU A 568 40.90 8.07 -1.96
CA GLU A 568 41.25 6.73 -1.47
C GLU A 568 40.14 6.15 -0.58
N ARG A 569 39.50 6.99 0.25
CA ARG A 569 38.36 6.56 1.09
C ARG A 569 37.14 6.15 0.25
N LEU A 570 36.86 6.86 -0.84
CA LEU A 570 35.74 6.59 -1.74
C LEU A 570 35.81 5.20 -2.35
N HIS A 571 36.96 4.85 -2.92
CA HIS A 571 37.17 3.54 -3.54
C HIS A 571 36.84 2.37 -2.60
N ASP A 572 37.20 2.51 -1.32
CA ASP A 572 37.01 1.46 -0.33
C ASP A 572 35.62 1.44 0.33
N SER A 573 34.96 2.60 0.43
CA SER A 573 33.63 2.73 1.01
C SER A 573 32.52 2.21 0.10
N LYS A 574 32.72 2.25 -1.23
CA LYS A 574 31.69 2.01 -2.25
C LYS A 574 30.41 2.79 -1.93
N LEU A 575 30.50 4.11 -1.88
CA LEU A 575 29.37 4.98 -1.54
C LEU A 575 28.25 4.78 -2.58
N GLU A 576 27.15 4.14 -2.17
CA GLU A 576 26.00 3.86 -3.03
C GLU A 576 24.77 3.55 -2.17
N PHE A 577 23.58 3.79 -2.72
CA PHE A 577 22.32 3.29 -2.18
C PHE A 577 22.20 1.76 -2.35
N LEU A 578 21.42 1.08 -1.52
CA LEU A 578 21.33 -0.39 -1.56
C LEU A 578 20.45 -0.92 -2.70
N ILE A 579 19.49 -0.11 -3.15
CA ILE A 579 18.52 -0.49 -4.18
C ILE A 579 19.03 -0.19 -5.60
N SER A 580 20.05 0.67 -5.76
CA SER A 580 20.61 1.07 -7.07
C SER A 580 21.35 -0.03 -7.83
N LYS A 581 21.53 -1.23 -7.24
CA LYS A 581 22.24 -2.32 -7.90
C LYS A 581 21.40 -2.95 -9.02
N LYS A 582 22.01 -3.07 -10.21
CA LYS A 582 21.59 -4.03 -11.25
C LYS A 582 21.33 -5.39 -10.60
N PRO A 583 20.22 -6.08 -10.94
CA PRO A 583 20.09 -7.49 -10.63
C PRO A 583 21.23 -8.20 -11.35
N ASN A 584 22.29 -8.54 -10.64
CA ASN A 584 23.36 -9.34 -11.23
C ASN A 584 22.71 -10.60 -11.80
N SER A 585 23.11 -11.01 -13.01
CA SER A 585 22.73 -12.29 -13.64
C SER A 585 23.10 -13.52 -12.78
N ASN A 586 23.86 -13.29 -11.70
CA ASN A 586 24.18 -14.23 -10.64
C ASN A 586 23.47 -13.92 -9.30
N SER A 587 22.31 -13.26 -9.31
CA SER A 587 21.30 -13.45 -8.26
C SER A 587 20.69 -14.86 -8.41
N ASN A 588 21.56 -15.88 -8.40
CA ASN A 588 21.23 -17.09 -7.68
C ASN A 588 20.60 -16.62 -6.37
N GLU A 589 19.45 -17.19 -6.00
CA GLU A 589 18.92 -17.18 -4.63
C GLU A 589 20.06 -16.84 -3.70
N ILE A 590 20.00 -15.70 -2.98
CA ILE A 590 21.05 -15.30 -2.03
C ILE A 590 21.42 -16.59 -1.32
N LYS A 591 22.56 -17.22 -1.68
CA LYS A 591 22.85 -18.56 -1.19
C LYS A 591 22.75 -18.38 0.30
N ASN A 592 21.83 -19.07 0.97
CA ASN A 592 21.57 -18.90 2.39
C ASN A 592 22.87 -19.22 3.12
N LYS A 593 23.75 -18.23 3.23
CA LYS A 593 25.03 -18.37 3.86
C LYS A 593 24.69 -18.36 5.34
N SER A 594 24.74 -19.53 5.94
CA SER A 594 24.29 -19.72 7.30
C SER A 594 25.38 -19.29 8.28
N ASP A 595 24.92 -18.87 9.44
CA ASP A 595 25.72 -18.89 10.66
C ASP A 595 25.96 -20.34 11.10
N ILE A 596 27.14 -20.58 11.68
CA ILE A 596 27.47 -21.82 12.39
C ILE A 596 27.42 -21.45 13.88
N PRO A 597 26.43 -21.95 14.64
CA PRO A 597 26.30 -21.64 16.06
C PRO A 597 27.53 -22.11 16.84
N VAL A 598 27.99 -21.29 17.77
CA VAL A 598 29.11 -21.61 18.66
C VAL A 598 28.66 -21.51 20.12
N TYR A 599 28.05 -20.39 20.48
CA TYR A 599 27.65 -20.15 21.87
C TYR A 599 26.47 -19.20 21.94
N PHE A 600 25.60 -19.39 22.91
CA PHE A 600 24.48 -18.50 23.22
C PHE A 600 24.44 -18.21 24.71
N ILE A 601 24.16 -16.96 25.08
CA ILE A 601 24.17 -16.49 26.46
C ILE A 601 23.05 -15.47 26.70
N ILE A 602 22.50 -15.47 27.92
CA ILE A 602 21.54 -14.48 28.41
C ILE A 602 22.10 -13.88 29.70
N ILE A 603 22.25 -12.55 29.71
CA ILE A 603 22.81 -11.79 30.83
C ILE A 603 21.75 -10.84 31.37
N SER A 604 21.58 -10.78 32.70
CA SER A 604 20.81 -9.72 33.37
C SER A 604 21.61 -8.43 33.35
N THR A 605 21.06 -7.34 32.81
CA THR A 605 21.72 -6.02 32.85
C THR A 605 21.57 -5.33 34.22
N ILE A 606 20.71 -5.83 35.10
CA ILE A 606 20.53 -5.28 36.46
C ILE A 606 21.71 -5.71 37.35
N ASN A 607 22.03 -7.00 37.31
CA ASN A 607 23.05 -7.59 38.20
C ASN A 607 24.37 -7.93 37.46
N ALA A 608 24.41 -7.76 36.14
CA ALA A 608 25.52 -8.16 35.26
C ALA A 608 25.88 -9.67 35.35
N GLU A 609 24.90 -10.52 35.67
CA GLU A 609 25.07 -11.96 35.85
C GLU A 609 24.57 -12.78 34.65
N CYS A 610 25.26 -13.88 34.36
CA CYS A 610 24.85 -14.85 33.37
C CYS A 610 23.72 -15.72 33.93
N ILE A 611 22.52 -15.60 33.34
CA ILE A 611 21.32 -16.33 33.74
C ILE A 611 21.24 -17.68 33.02
N TYR A 612 21.70 -17.72 31.77
CA TYR A 612 21.66 -18.91 30.93
C TYR A 612 22.82 -18.88 29.93
N ASN A 613 23.41 -20.04 29.66
CA ASN A 613 24.35 -20.21 28.57
C ASN A 613 24.20 -21.58 27.89
N ARG A 614 24.66 -21.67 26.64
CA ARG A 614 24.64 -22.88 25.83
C ARG A 614 25.78 -22.87 24.83
N ALA A 615 26.63 -23.89 24.86
CA ALA A 615 27.61 -24.15 23.82
C ALA A 615 27.03 -25.10 22.77
N PHE A 616 27.33 -24.83 21.50
CA PHE A 616 26.94 -25.68 20.38
C PHE A 616 28.19 -26.39 19.82
N GLY A 617 28.40 -27.65 20.20
CA GLY A 617 29.54 -28.50 19.78
C GLY A 617 30.74 -28.50 20.73
N ASP A 618 31.79 -29.24 20.35
CA ASP A 618 33.01 -29.48 21.15
C ASP A 618 34.03 -28.32 21.08
N ILE A 619 33.58 -27.08 21.27
CA ILE A 619 34.48 -25.92 21.31
C ILE A 619 34.79 -25.63 22.77
N LYS A 620 36.05 -25.86 23.17
CA LYS A 620 36.60 -25.34 24.43
C LYS A 620 36.71 -23.82 24.33
N ILE A 621 35.62 -23.13 24.60
CA ILE A 621 35.65 -21.72 24.92
C ILE A 621 36.43 -21.63 26.23
N ASP A 622 37.53 -20.88 26.25
CA ASP A 622 38.24 -20.61 27.48
C ASP A 622 37.33 -19.68 28.31
N ASP A 623 36.47 -20.29 29.13
CA ASP A 623 35.26 -19.70 29.73
C ASP A 623 35.54 -18.40 30.50
N GLY A 624 36.79 -18.14 30.91
CA GLY A 624 37.18 -16.92 31.61
C GLY A 624 37.47 -15.71 30.70
N SER A 625 38.09 -15.88 29.54
CA SER A 625 38.61 -14.75 28.74
C SER A 625 37.58 -14.16 27.78
N LEU A 626 36.78 -15.01 27.15
CA LEU A 626 35.71 -14.60 26.24
C LEU A 626 34.56 -13.92 27.00
N ILE A 627 34.14 -14.48 28.15
CA ILE A 627 33.10 -13.89 29.02
C ILE A 627 33.57 -12.58 29.65
N ALA A 628 34.83 -12.48 30.11
CA ALA A 628 35.38 -11.22 30.59
C ALA A 628 35.48 -10.16 29.47
N GLY A 629 35.85 -10.58 28.24
CA GLY A 629 35.81 -9.73 27.05
C GLY A 629 34.40 -9.24 26.71
N TYR A 630 33.38 -10.09 26.86
CA TYR A 630 31.97 -9.73 26.67
C TYR A 630 31.49 -8.72 27.71
N ILE A 631 31.74 -8.96 29.01
CA ILE A 631 31.36 -8.03 30.08
C ILE A 631 32.10 -6.69 29.93
N SER A 632 33.36 -6.72 29.49
CA SER A 632 34.13 -5.51 29.18
C SER A 632 33.52 -4.75 27.99
N ALA A 633 33.16 -5.42 26.89
CA ALA A 633 32.50 -4.79 25.75
C ALA A 633 31.13 -4.20 26.11
N ILE A 634 30.35 -4.89 26.95
CA ILE A 634 29.07 -4.40 27.48
C ILE A 634 29.29 -3.15 28.35
N ASN A 635 30.33 -3.10 29.17
CA ASN A 635 30.64 -1.95 30.01
C ASN A 635 31.23 -0.76 29.20
N ILE A 636 31.99 -1.02 28.14
CA ILE A 636 32.64 0.00 27.31
C ILE A 636 31.65 0.61 26.30
N PHE A 637 30.74 -0.19 25.72
CA PHE A 637 29.83 0.24 24.65
C PHE A 637 28.35 0.37 25.09
N GLY A 638 27.99 -0.17 26.26
CA GLY A 638 26.61 -0.40 26.71
C GLY A 638 25.71 0.83 26.77
N LYS A 639 26.22 1.98 27.22
CA LYS A 639 25.36 3.16 27.49
C LYS A 639 24.95 3.96 26.26
N GLU A 640 25.79 3.99 25.22
CA GLU A 640 25.53 4.80 24.02
C GLU A 640 24.98 3.97 22.85
N ALA A 641 25.40 2.71 22.69
CA ALA A 641 24.96 1.85 21.58
C ALA A 641 23.63 1.12 21.87
N PHE A 642 23.30 0.89 23.14
CA PHE A 642 22.09 0.16 23.56
C PHE A 642 21.03 1.06 24.23
N SER A 643 21.02 2.36 23.92
CA SER A 643 20.07 3.32 24.51
C SER A 643 18.61 3.09 24.11
N SER A 644 18.34 2.22 23.15
CA SER A 644 16.99 1.90 22.64
C SER A 644 16.70 0.40 22.75
N LYS A 645 15.50 0.04 23.23
CA LYS A 645 15.01 -1.35 23.27
C LYS A 645 15.08 -1.99 21.88
N GLY A 646 15.63 -3.21 21.80
CA GLY A 646 15.78 -3.95 20.54
C GLY A 646 17.06 -3.64 19.77
N SER A 647 17.95 -2.78 20.29
CA SER A 647 19.23 -2.46 19.64
C SER A 647 20.11 -3.69 19.46
N ILE A 648 20.56 -3.92 18.23
CA ILE A 648 21.45 -5.02 17.84
C ILE A 648 22.82 -4.45 17.47
N ASP A 649 23.89 -4.88 18.16
CA ASP A 649 25.28 -4.58 17.78
C ASP A 649 26.05 -5.88 17.49
N ARG A 650 27.18 -5.74 16.80
CA ARG A 650 28.05 -6.83 16.37
C ARG A 650 29.49 -6.58 16.79
N ILE A 651 30.12 -7.62 17.32
CA ILE A 651 31.52 -7.59 17.73
C ILE A 651 32.23 -8.74 17.03
N LYS A 652 33.38 -8.47 16.41
CA LYS A 652 34.22 -9.49 15.80
C LYS A 652 35.40 -9.80 16.71
N HIS A 653 35.68 -11.08 16.92
CA HIS A 653 36.87 -11.56 17.62
C HIS A 653 37.45 -12.78 16.89
N GLY A 654 38.58 -12.60 16.19
CA GLY A 654 39.12 -13.63 15.30
C GLY A 654 38.12 -14.03 14.21
N ASP A 655 37.81 -15.33 14.13
CA ASP A 655 36.84 -15.90 13.19
C ASP A 655 35.38 -15.83 13.69
N TYR A 656 35.17 -15.35 14.91
CA TYR A 656 33.86 -15.34 15.56
C TYR A 656 33.23 -13.95 15.47
N ILE A 657 31.92 -13.94 15.22
CA ILE A 657 31.09 -12.74 15.34
C ILE A 657 30.10 -12.99 16.48
N THR A 658 29.94 -11.98 17.32
CA THR A 658 28.95 -11.97 18.39
C THR A 658 27.92 -10.91 18.10
N ILE A 659 26.66 -11.31 18.06
CA ILE A 659 25.53 -10.40 18.08
C ILE A 659 25.11 -10.19 19.52
N LEU A 660 24.94 -8.93 19.90
CA LEU A 660 24.39 -8.51 21.18
C LEU A 660 23.07 -7.81 20.93
N GLN A 661 22.00 -8.26 21.58
CA GLN A 661 20.68 -7.66 21.48
C GLN A 661 20.09 -7.38 22.86
N LEU A 662 19.77 -6.12 23.12
CA LEU A 662 19.16 -5.69 24.38
C LEU A 662 17.63 -5.76 24.29
N GLN A 663 17.01 -6.50 25.21
CA GLN A 663 15.56 -6.60 25.33
C GLN A 663 15.14 -6.43 26.79
N LYS A 664 14.48 -5.31 27.10
CA LYS A 664 14.21 -4.88 28.49
C LYS A 664 15.52 -4.84 29.30
N GLU A 665 15.61 -5.57 30.41
CA GLU A 665 16.77 -5.66 31.30
C GLU A 665 17.69 -6.85 30.98
N TYR A 666 17.63 -7.38 29.75
CA TYR A 666 18.37 -8.57 29.37
C TYR A 666 19.16 -8.37 28.10
N LEU A 667 20.42 -8.80 28.14
CA LEU A 667 21.27 -8.86 26.98
C LEU A 667 21.38 -10.30 26.48
N PHE A 668 20.95 -10.49 25.24
CA PHE A 668 21.11 -11.76 24.53
C PHE A 668 22.37 -11.70 23.69
N GLY A 669 23.28 -12.65 23.93
CA GLY A 669 24.52 -12.80 23.17
C GLY A 669 24.48 -14.06 22.33
N TYR A 670 24.75 -13.94 21.03
CA TYR A 670 24.87 -15.08 20.13
C TYR A 670 26.19 -15.04 19.37
N VAL A 671 27.01 -16.05 19.59
CA VAL A 671 28.35 -16.23 19.01
C VAL A 671 28.28 -17.28 17.91
N PHE A 672 28.79 -16.93 16.73
CA PHE A 672 28.75 -17.79 15.56
C PHE A 672 29.93 -17.52 14.62
N LYS A 673 30.15 -18.45 13.69
CA LYS A 673 30.98 -18.21 12.50
C LYS A 673 30.08 -17.98 11.28
N GLY A 674 30.49 -17.12 10.35
CA GLY A 674 29.74 -16.89 9.11
C GLY A 674 29.00 -15.55 9.10
N TYR A 675 27.73 -15.55 8.69
CA TYR A 675 27.00 -14.34 8.28
C TYR A 675 25.98 -13.90 9.31
N SER A 676 25.98 -12.60 9.63
CA SER A 676 25.18 -12.06 10.73
C SER A 676 23.69 -12.03 10.44
N TYR A 677 23.24 -11.98 9.18
CA TYR A 677 21.79 -11.91 8.88
C TYR A 677 21.02 -13.14 9.40
N SER A 678 21.55 -14.33 9.13
CA SER A 678 20.96 -15.59 9.60
C SER A 678 20.96 -15.66 11.13
N ALA A 679 22.07 -15.24 11.74
CA ALA A 679 22.23 -15.21 13.18
C ALA A 679 21.27 -14.22 13.87
N ILE A 680 21.09 -13.01 13.31
CA ILE A 680 20.10 -12.02 13.79
C ILE A 680 18.68 -12.59 13.67
N SER A 681 18.37 -13.26 12.56
CA SER A 681 17.04 -13.84 12.33
C SER A 681 16.71 -14.92 13.36
N LYS A 682 17.66 -15.83 13.62
CA LYS A 682 17.54 -16.86 14.66
C LYS A 682 17.39 -16.26 16.05
N LEU A 683 18.21 -15.25 16.38
CA LEU A 683 18.14 -14.58 17.67
C LEU A 683 16.79 -13.91 17.90
N ASN A 684 16.28 -13.20 16.89
CA ASN A 684 14.95 -12.58 16.93
C ASN A 684 13.83 -13.62 17.07
N GLU A 685 13.90 -14.74 16.34
CA GLU A 685 12.93 -15.83 16.46
C GLU A 685 12.97 -16.47 17.86
N PHE A 686 14.16 -16.63 18.43
CA PHE A 686 14.34 -17.14 19.79
C PHE A 686 13.70 -16.20 20.81
N ILE A 687 14.02 -14.90 20.79
CA ILE A 687 13.44 -13.91 21.70
C ILE A 687 11.91 -13.86 21.56
N LYS A 688 11.40 -13.89 20.32
CA LYS A 688 9.96 -13.92 20.04
C LYS A 688 9.30 -15.17 20.60
N SER A 689 9.87 -16.35 20.33
CA SER A 689 9.32 -17.62 20.80
C SER A 689 9.35 -17.71 22.32
N LEU A 690 10.43 -17.24 22.95
CA LEU A 690 10.56 -17.13 24.40
C LEU A 690 9.46 -16.23 24.99
N SER A 691 9.16 -15.08 24.36
CA SER A 691 8.10 -14.16 24.81
C SER A 691 6.66 -14.70 24.66
N GLN A 692 6.46 -15.73 23.83
CA GLN A 692 5.16 -16.37 23.61
C GLN A 692 4.89 -17.52 24.58
N LEU A 693 5.91 -18.00 25.29
CA LEU A 693 5.70 -18.95 26.36
C LEU A 693 4.94 -18.23 27.49
N ASN A 694 3.92 -18.88 28.05
CA ASN A 694 3.07 -18.35 29.14
C ASN A 694 3.82 -17.98 30.44
N TYR A 695 5.15 -18.08 30.45
CA TYR A 695 6.01 -17.59 31.51
C TYR A 695 6.24 -16.10 31.27
N ASN A 696 5.51 -15.26 32.01
CA ASN A 696 5.76 -13.82 32.00
C ASN A 696 7.24 -13.59 32.33
N PHE A 697 7.96 -12.87 31.48
CA PHE A 697 9.41 -12.60 31.62
C PHE A 697 9.78 -12.14 33.05
N ASP A 698 8.84 -11.45 33.70
CA ASP A 698 8.98 -10.90 35.04
C ASP A 698 8.88 -11.97 36.15
N ASN A 699 8.28 -13.14 35.89
CA ASN A 699 8.25 -14.28 36.83
C ASN A 699 9.55 -15.10 36.79
N LEU A 700 10.18 -15.20 35.61
CA LEU A 700 11.51 -15.78 35.41
C LEU A 700 12.58 -15.05 36.26
N ILE A 701 12.42 -13.73 36.41
CA ILE A 701 13.24 -12.85 37.27
C ILE A 701 13.08 -13.24 38.73
N LEU A 702 11.84 -13.26 39.22
CA LEU A 702 11.54 -13.55 40.63
C LEU A 702 12.04 -14.94 41.06
N ASP A 703 11.99 -15.93 40.17
CA ASP A 703 12.44 -17.28 40.47
C ASP A 703 13.97 -17.44 40.41
N TYR A 704 14.66 -16.74 39.51
CA TYR A 704 16.13 -16.70 39.49
C TYR A 704 16.69 -15.89 40.67
N GLU A 705 16.14 -14.70 40.94
CA GLU A 705 16.55 -13.85 42.07
C GLU A 705 16.35 -14.53 43.43
N LYS A 706 15.34 -15.40 43.57
CA LYS A 706 15.11 -16.19 44.79
C LYS A 706 16.05 -17.39 44.95
N ASN A 707 16.43 -18.05 43.85
CA ASN A 707 17.08 -19.37 43.91
C ASN A 707 18.51 -19.39 43.36
N LEU A 708 19.01 -18.27 42.81
CA LEU A 708 20.30 -18.14 42.11
C LEU A 708 20.48 -19.16 40.96
N LYS A 709 19.41 -19.83 40.53
CA LYS A 709 19.34 -20.82 39.45
C LYS A 709 17.94 -20.81 38.84
N LEU A 710 17.88 -20.99 37.53
CA LEU A 710 16.61 -21.23 36.83
C LEU A 710 16.03 -22.58 37.25
N PRO A 711 14.69 -22.68 37.46
CA PRO A 711 14.03 -23.97 37.61
C PRO A 711 14.35 -24.91 36.44
N GLU A 712 14.55 -26.21 36.73
CA GLU A 712 15.01 -27.20 35.75
C GLU A 712 14.08 -27.29 34.53
N GLU A 713 12.75 -27.25 34.74
CA GLU A 713 11.76 -27.23 33.67
C GLU A 713 11.92 -26.04 32.71
N ILE A 714 12.25 -24.86 33.25
CA ILE A 714 12.46 -23.63 32.48
C ILE A 714 13.79 -23.71 31.73
N HIS A 715 14.84 -24.20 32.39
CA HIS A 715 16.14 -24.44 31.76
C HIS A 715 15.99 -25.37 30.55
N THR A 716 15.33 -26.53 30.72
CA THR A 716 15.07 -27.49 29.64
C THR A 716 14.22 -26.89 28.52
N THR A 717 13.25 -26.03 28.85
CA THR A 717 12.42 -25.35 27.84
C THR A 717 13.25 -24.38 27.00
N ILE A 718 14.08 -23.56 27.64
CA ILE A 718 15.01 -22.62 26.98
C ILE A 718 16.01 -23.39 26.12
N GLU A 719 16.56 -24.48 26.64
CA GLU A 719 17.50 -25.37 25.95
C GLU A 719 16.89 -25.99 24.69
N ASN A 720 15.72 -26.61 24.80
CA ASN A 720 15.01 -27.17 23.65
C ASN A 720 14.68 -26.11 22.60
N LEU A 721 14.31 -24.90 23.03
CA LEU A 721 14.05 -23.79 22.14
C LEU A 721 15.33 -23.32 21.43
N ALA A 722 16.44 -23.20 22.16
CA ALA A 722 17.73 -22.81 21.63
C ALA A 722 18.23 -23.84 20.60
N ASP A 723 18.15 -25.13 20.89
CA ASP A 723 18.52 -26.18 19.93
C ASP A 723 17.68 -26.12 18.67
N LYS A 724 16.35 -26.05 18.84
CA LYS A 724 15.42 -26.01 17.72
C LYS A 724 15.70 -24.84 16.78
N ILE A 725 16.11 -23.69 17.31
CA ILE A 725 16.29 -22.47 16.53
C ILE A 725 17.72 -22.36 16.02
N PHE A 726 18.73 -22.41 16.88
CA PHE A 726 20.11 -22.14 16.48
C PHE A 726 20.72 -23.25 15.62
N LEU A 727 20.33 -24.52 15.84
CA LEU A 727 20.77 -25.65 15.00
C LEU A 727 19.91 -25.85 13.75
N SER A 728 18.79 -25.13 13.60
CA SER A 728 17.93 -25.23 12.42
C SER A 728 18.56 -24.56 11.20
N SER A 729 18.48 -25.24 10.07
CA SER A 729 18.79 -24.70 8.74
C SER A 729 17.58 -24.08 8.03
N LYS A 730 16.37 -24.16 8.62
CA LYS A 730 15.08 -23.80 7.97
C LYS A 730 14.60 -22.37 8.21
N ILE A 731 15.30 -21.58 9.03
CA ILE A 731 14.82 -20.26 9.49
C ILE A 731 15.00 -19.15 8.43
N ILE A 732 15.72 -19.44 7.34
CA ILE A 732 16.12 -18.45 6.33
C ILE A 732 15.18 -18.46 5.12
#